data_AF-A0A4Z1SU59-F1
#
_entry.id   AF-A0A4Z1SU59-F1
#
_cell.length_a   1.000
_cell.length_b   1.000
_cell.length_c   1.000
_cell.angle_alpha   90.00
_cell.angle_beta   90.00
_cell.angle_gamma   90.00
#
_symmetry.space_group_name_H-M   'P 1'
#
loop_
_entity.id
_entity.type
_entity.pdbx_description
1 polymer ?
#
loop_
_entity_poly.entity_id
_entity_poly.type
_entity_poly.pdbx_seq_one_letter_code
_entity_poly.pdbx_strand_id
1 'polypeptide(L)'
;MFHTPLMEAVMCGDLEGIEAYLYEVENLDEYGRTALMEAAMEGNANLIPLLENEIGMQDEDGWTALIWAAVRGHANCIPLLEKEIGMQDNQGLTALMRAVEENHIDCVHLLLSEVGKQTTEEWKFTSARNRVTFHPGTTALMMAAWMNHVDCIPLLEREVGMEDDDGRTALMYAARSGQVDSVRLLLSEAGKQTTEEWWVFPSGTTALMLAAYFNHSEIVRVLLPYEQGIEDFEGRTAEWYAYNSSWIGDFTRVRKLLENEGTERLPPPNRELASQEHINDLTTENESLKNDLSSSKNTLEETKKELSQLNQENSSLKQHLQKANRDPSRAHTDSEDLKRELADQKARILALERENARLREESLISSAIRGDIEGIRRRLSQVKWHDASGMTALMHAASRGQTEVVRLLRPLEARLQDGRGWTALMHAVGGGHEECVGLLLLERDLKDGEGRTAEDVANGLPDGERRRITPLLRKKVHLPDLPDELSSFQLTGRLGRGAFGTVFSAWSEDHGNCALKVVEYEEMERTIVDSLRREMGTIPSLEHPHVLRYHRVHDDPDNGTAYLVMEWCSGTLLDEVRGRGERGEPFRDEEVWRCLREMASGLAYLHERGLVHRDLKPGNIFLAPNGRLVLADFGLVRDAARSRQMSTVAGTELYMAPELYDPEPQYSFPVDVWALGVIGYEMCTGMLPFSNVIAIAVEEPPVIEERGELAALISRMLSKDPERRPAARDILKRIKQGSIGE
;
A
#
# COMPACT_ATOMS: atom_id res chain seq x y z
N MET A 1 10.66 38.78 12.47
CA MET A 1 9.46 38.18 11.93
C MET A 1 8.30 38.78 12.70
N PHE A 2 7.56 39.69 12.08
CA PHE A 2 6.33 40.24 12.66
C PHE A 2 5.16 39.40 12.18
N HIS A 3 4.95 38.26 12.84
CA HIS A 3 3.76 37.45 12.65
C HIS A 3 2.55 38.13 13.30
N THR A 4 1.36 37.91 12.73
CA THR A 4 0.12 38.31 13.42
C THR A 4 -0.10 37.39 14.63
N PRO A 5 -0.78 37.84 15.69
CA PRO A 5 -1.22 36.97 16.79
C PRO A 5 -1.90 35.67 16.32
N LEU A 6 -2.71 35.73 15.26
CA LEU A 6 -3.32 34.53 14.68
C LEU A 6 -2.27 33.59 14.08
N MET A 7 -1.30 34.10 13.32
CA MET A 7 -0.20 33.28 12.77
C MET A 7 0.68 32.68 13.86
N GLU A 8 1.01 33.45 14.90
CA GLU A 8 1.78 32.93 16.04
C GLU A 8 1.03 31.79 16.74
N ALA A 9 -0.29 31.94 16.91
CA ALA A 9 -1.14 30.91 17.48
C ALA A 9 -1.20 29.66 16.59
N VAL A 10 -1.30 29.82 15.26
CA VAL A 10 -1.23 28.73 14.28
C VAL A 10 0.10 27.99 14.33
N MET A 11 1.22 28.70 14.37
CA MET A 11 2.56 28.12 14.44
C MET A 11 2.79 27.33 15.74
N CYS A 12 2.23 27.82 16.84
CA CYS A 12 2.37 27.20 18.16
C CYS A 12 1.30 26.12 18.43
N GLY A 13 0.31 25.95 17.55
CA GLY A 13 -0.84 25.06 17.75
C GLY A 13 -1.73 25.46 18.93
N ASP A 14 -1.76 26.75 19.28
CA ASP A 14 -2.55 27.30 20.38
C ASP A 14 -4.01 27.49 19.94
N LEU A 15 -4.86 26.51 20.24
CA LEU A 15 -6.28 26.53 19.84
C LEU A 15 -7.07 27.68 20.48
N GLU A 16 -6.80 28.02 21.74
CA GLU A 16 -7.46 29.14 22.41
C GLU A 16 -7.03 30.47 21.79
N GLY A 17 -5.75 30.60 21.47
CA GLY A 17 -5.20 31.74 20.72
C GLY A 17 -5.81 31.86 19.32
N ILE A 18 -5.92 30.75 18.58
CA ILE A 18 -6.52 30.74 17.25
C ILE A 18 -7.97 31.23 17.32
N GLU A 19 -8.80 30.68 18.21
CA GLU A 19 -10.19 31.12 18.39
C GLU A 19 -10.28 32.60 18.78
N ALA A 20 -9.38 33.08 19.66
CA ALA A 20 -9.36 34.46 20.10
C ALA A 20 -8.98 35.44 18.97
N TYR A 21 -8.15 35.01 18.02
CA TYR A 21 -7.61 35.85 16.95
C TYR A 21 -8.19 35.57 15.56
N LEU A 22 -9.25 34.76 15.42
CA LEU A 22 -9.92 34.49 14.13
C LEU A 22 -10.45 35.75 13.41
N TYR A 23 -10.57 36.89 14.10
CA TYR A 23 -10.92 38.16 13.46
C TYR A 23 -9.76 38.75 12.62
N GLU A 24 -8.55 38.21 12.73
CA GLU A 24 -7.36 38.60 11.97
C GLU A 24 -7.15 37.77 10.70
N VAL A 25 -8.08 36.89 10.36
CA VAL A 25 -8.08 36.18 9.07
C VAL A 25 -8.00 37.19 7.92
N GLU A 26 -7.26 36.83 6.86
CA GLU A 26 -6.85 37.68 5.72
C GLU A 26 -5.77 38.74 6.04
N ASN A 27 -5.33 38.89 7.29
CA ASN A 27 -4.16 39.71 7.58
C ASN A 27 -2.89 39.02 7.08
N LEU A 28 -1.96 39.83 6.57
CA LEU A 28 -0.71 39.37 5.97
C LEU A 28 0.48 39.70 6.88
N ASP A 29 1.49 38.83 6.89
CA ASP A 29 2.78 39.14 7.50
C ASP A 29 3.67 40.02 6.59
N GLU A 30 4.92 40.22 6.99
CA GLU A 30 5.89 41.02 6.22
C GLU A 30 6.32 40.40 4.87
N TYR A 31 5.95 39.14 4.61
CA TYR A 31 6.20 38.42 3.35
C TYR A 31 4.90 38.17 2.57
N GLY A 32 3.78 38.76 2.99
CA GLY A 32 2.48 38.54 2.35
C GLY A 32 1.81 37.22 2.73
N ARG A 33 2.35 36.45 3.70
CA ARG A 33 1.80 35.15 4.08
C ARG A 33 0.57 35.30 4.94
N THR A 34 -0.38 34.38 4.79
CA THR A 34 -1.60 34.29 5.60
C THR A 34 -1.47 33.23 6.70
N ALA A 35 -2.43 33.17 7.63
CA ALA A 35 -2.46 32.12 8.65
C ALA A 35 -2.62 30.71 8.05
N LEU A 36 -3.36 30.58 6.96
CA LEU A 36 -3.55 29.34 6.20
C LEU A 36 -2.24 28.85 5.58
N MET A 37 -1.43 29.75 5.03
CA MET A 37 -0.11 29.42 4.49
C MET A 37 0.83 28.93 5.58
N GLU A 38 0.82 29.58 6.76
CA GLU A 38 1.57 29.12 7.94
C GLU A 38 1.09 27.74 8.40
N ALA A 39 -0.22 27.50 8.46
CA ALA A 39 -0.79 26.19 8.82
C ALA A 39 -0.35 25.09 7.84
N ALA A 40 -0.37 25.37 6.54
CA ALA A 40 0.04 24.43 5.51
C ALA A 40 1.55 24.18 5.49
N MET A 41 2.37 25.22 5.76
CA MET A 41 3.82 25.13 5.86
C MET A 41 4.29 24.28 7.05
N GLU A 42 3.55 24.32 8.16
CA GLU A 42 3.80 23.49 9.36
C GLU A 42 3.10 22.12 9.31
N GLY A 43 2.31 21.84 8.28
CA GLY A 43 1.62 20.55 8.09
C GLY A 43 0.41 20.34 8.99
N ASN A 44 -0.10 21.42 9.58
CA ASN A 44 -1.23 21.45 10.50
C ASN A 44 -2.56 21.40 9.74
N ALA A 45 -2.80 20.28 9.04
CA ALA A 45 -4.00 20.06 8.23
C ALA A 45 -5.33 20.30 8.99
N ASN A 46 -5.33 20.06 10.30
CA ASN A 46 -6.49 20.29 11.17
C ASN A 46 -6.94 21.77 11.23
N LEU A 47 -6.05 22.72 10.95
CA LEU A 47 -6.33 24.16 11.00
C LEU A 47 -6.82 24.73 9.66
N ILE A 48 -6.56 24.03 8.55
CA ILE A 48 -6.96 24.48 7.21
C ILE A 48 -8.47 24.77 7.10
N PRO A 49 -9.37 23.92 7.63
CA PRO A 49 -10.82 24.20 7.58
C PRO A 49 -11.26 25.44 8.36
N LEU A 50 -10.47 25.92 9.33
CA LEU A 50 -10.77 27.15 10.07
C LEU A 50 -10.39 28.41 9.30
N LEU A 51 -9.57 28.27 8.27
CA LEU A 51 -8.94 29.35 7.52
C LEU A 51 -9.37 29.31 6.04
N GLU A 52 -10.50 28.68 5.74
CA GLU A 52 -11.00 28.51 4.36
C GLU A 52 -11.19 29.83 3.59
N ASN A 53 -11.41 30.94 4.30
CA ASN A 53 -11.55 32.27 3.68
C ASN A 53 -10.27 32.73 2.99
N GLU A 54 -9.11 32.20 3.38
CA GLU A 54 -7.81 32.56 2.82
C GLU A 54 -7.40 31.68 1.62
N ILE A 55 -8.22 30.67 1.28
CA ILE A 55 -7.95 29.78 0.14
C ILE A 55 -7.86 30.59 -1.15
N GLY A 56 -6.78 30.37 -1.89
CA GLY A 56 -6.49 31.06 -3.15
C GLY A 56 -5.81 32.43 -2.97
N MET A 57 -5.47 32.82 -1.74
CA MET A 57 -4.54 33.93 -1.51
C MET A 57 -3.11 33.49 -1.87
N GLN A 58 -2.27 34.46 -2.20
CA GLN A 58 -0.86 34.25 -2.58
C GLN A 58 0.04 35.21 -1.79
N ASP A 59 1.20 34.73 -1.35
CA ASP A 59 2.22 35.56 -0.72
C ASP A 59 3.01 36.42 -1.74
N GLU A 60 4.02 37.15 -1.29
CA GLU A 60 4.82 38.02 -2.16
C GLU A 60 5.54 37.27 -3.30
N ASP A 61 5.81 35.97 -3.14
CA ASP A 61 6.40 35.10 -4.16
C ASP A 61 5.34 34.38 -5.01
N GLY A 62 4.06 34.64 -4.77
CA GLY A 62 2.95 34.01 -5.46
C GLY A 62 2.58 32.64 -4.87
N TRP A 63 3.12 32.24 -3.73
CA TRP A 63 2.89 30.90 -3.19
C TRP A 63 1.53 30.85 -2.49
N THR A 64 0.76 29.82 -2.78
CA THR A 64 -0.47 29.49 -2.07
C THR A 64 -0.19 28.54 -0.91
N ALA A 65 -1.17 28.30 -0.05
CA ALA A 65 -1.05 27.31 1.02
C ALA A 65 -0.74 25.89 0.47
N LEU A 66 -1.33 25.52 -0.66
CA LEU A 66 -1.07 24.24 -1.34
C LEU A 66 0.37 24.13 -1.82
N ILE A 67 0.93 25.21 -2.35
CA ILE A 67 2.34 25.24 -2.77
C ILE A 67 3.26 25.07 -1.55
N TRP A 68 2.97 25.76 -0.44
CA TRP A 68 3.71 25.58 0.82
C TRP A 68 3.64 24.14 1.33
N ALA A 69 2.44 23.52 1.36
CA ALA A 69 2.29 22.12 1.76
C ALA A 69 3.07 21.16 0.85
N ALA A 70 3.04 21.39 -0.47
CA ALA A 70 3.73 20.58 -1.45
C ALA A 70 5.26 20.67 -1.31
N VAL A 71 5.81 21.87 -1.10
CA VAL A 71 7.25 22.09 -0.87
C VAL A 71 7.73 21.45 0.44
N ARG A 72 6.87 21.43 1.47
CA ARG A 72 7.22 20.88 2.79
C ARG A 72 6.93 19.38 2.94
N GLY A 73 6.33 18.77 1.92
CA GLY A 73 6.00 17.34 1.89
C GLY A 73 4.79 16.98 2.76
N HIS A 74 3.93 17.95 3.07
CA HIS A 74 2.75 17.77 3.92
C HIS A 74 1.55 17.27 3.10
N ALA A 75 1.65 16.04 2.60
CA ALA A 75 0.64 15.40 1.74
C ALA A 75 -0.77 15.37 2.36
N ASN A 76 -0.88 15.35 3.68
CA ASN A 76 -2.14 15.40 4.42
C ASN A 76 -2.92 16.72 4.24
N CYS A 77 -2.24 17.82 3.86
CA CYS A 77 -2.89 19.11 3.62
C CYS A 77 -3.50 19.22 2.22
N ILE A 78 -2.97 18.47 1.23
CA ILE A 78 -3.36 18.58 -0.18
C ILE A 78 -4.87 18.35 -0.41
N PRO A 79 -5.51 17.30 0.16
CA PRO A 79 -6.95 17.07 -0.03
C PRO A 79 -7.85 18.18 0.54
N LEU A 80 -7.33 19.01 1.44
CA LEU A 80 -8.08 20.14 2.03
C LEU A 80 -7.91 21.43 1.24
N LEU A 81 -6.94 21.46 0.31
CA LEU A 81 -6.56 22.63 -0.49
C LEU A 81 -6.83 22.40 -1.99
N GLU A 82 -7.73 21.48 -2.34
CA GLU A 82 -8.04 21.11 -3.73
C GLU A 82 -8.47 22.31 -4.59
N LYS A 83 -9.05 23.35 -3.98
CA LYS A 83 -9.46 24.57 -4.68
C LYS A 83 -8.28 25.39 -5.22
N GLU A 84 -7.07 25.19 -4.70
CA GLU A 84 -5.85 25.86 -5.16
C GLU A 84 -5.12 25.05 -6.24
N ILE A 85 -5.57 23.83 -6.55
CA ILE A 85 -4.97 22.99 -7.57
C ILE A 85 -4.95 23.75 -8.89
N GLY A 86 -3.75 23.87 -9.43
CA GLY A 86 -3.51 24.50 -10.69
C GLY A 86 -3.18 25.97 -10.67
N MET A 87 -3.16 26.59 -9.50
CA MET A 87 -2.55 27.91 -9.31
C MET A 87 -1.03 27.81 -9.48
N GLN A 88 -0.42 28.93 -9.88
CA GLN A 88 1.01 29.03 -10.14
C GLN A 88 1.60 30.15 -9.31
N ASP A 89 2.84 29.96 -8.84
CA ASP A 89 3.61 31.02 -8.21
C ASP A 89 4.13 32.06 -9.21
N ASN A 90 4.85 33.08 -8.74
CA ASN A 90 5.39 34.14 -9.60
C ASN A 90 6.44 33.64 -10.62
N GLN A 91 6.93 32.41 -10.47
CA GLN A 91 7.82 31.74 -11.42
C GLN A 91 7.05 30.82 -12.38
N GLY A 92 5.74 30.74 -12.26
CA GLY A 92 4.89 29.88 -13.07
C GLY A 92 4.87 28.42 -12.62
N LEU A 93 5.38 28.08 -11.43
CA LEU A 93 5.38 26.70 -10.94
C LEU A 93 4.07 26.36 -10.22
N THR A 94 3.54 25.18 -10.49
CA THR A 94 2.40 24.63 -9.75
C THR A 94 2.86 23.87 -8.50
N ALA A 95 1.90 23.45 -7.66
CA ALA A 95 2.19 22.63 -6.48
C ALA A 95 2.84 21.29 -6.85
N LEU A 96 2.42 20.64 -7.95
CA LEU A 96 3.04 19.41 -8.47
C LEU A 96 4.51 19.64 -8.81
N MET A 97 4.83 20.73 -9.50
CA MET A 97 6.21 21.04 -9.90
C MET A 97 7.11 21.26 -8.69
N ARG A 98 6.59 21.92 -7.65
CA ARG A 98 7.29 22.13 -6.38
C ARG A 98 7.46 20.84 -5.56
N ALA A 99 6.44 19.97 -5.53
CA ALA A 99 6.55 18.64 -4.93
C ALA A 99 7.59 17.76 -5.66
N VAL A 100 7.66 17.86 -7.00
CA VAL A 100 8.68 17.19 -7.79
C VAL A 100 10.06 17.77 -7.52
N GLU A 101 10.21 19.08 -7.41
CA GLU A 101 11.48 19.75 -7.07
C GLU A 101 12.06 19.23 -5.74
N GLU A 102 11.21 19.02 -4.73
CA GLU A 102 11.62 18.53 -3.40
C GLU A 102 11.54 17.00 -3.24
N ASN A 103 11.22 16.28 -4.32
CA ASN A 103 11.09 14.82 -4.36
C ASN A 103 10.07 14.25 -3.35
N HIS A 104 8.96 14.96 -3.12
CA HIS A 104 7.89 14.54 -2.21
C HIS A 104 6.86 13.68 -2.93
N ILE A 105 7.18 12.39 -3.11
CA ILE A 105 6.39 11.42 -3.90
C ILE A 105 4.92 11.32 -3.47
N ASP A 106 4.65 11.32 -2.16
CA ASP A 106 3.26 11.25 -1.66
C ASP A 106 2.44 12.48 -2.09
N CYS A 107 3.07 13.66 -2.19
CA CYS A 107 2.43 14.86 -2.72
C CYS A 107 2.22 14.76 -4.23
N VAL A 108 3.21 14.24 -4.96
CA VAL A 108 3.12 14.01 -6.42
C VAL A 108 1.93 13.12 -6.76
N HIS A 109 1.70 12.04 -5.99
CA HIS A 109 0.55 11.16 -6.19
C HIS A 109 -0.81 11.87 -6.06
N LEU A 110 -0.92 12.83 -5.14
CA LEU A 110 -2.15 13.57 -4.91
C LEU A 110 -2.37 14.72 -5.90
N LEU A 111 -1.31 15.16 -6.59
CA LEU A 111 -1.32 16.32 -7.50
C LEU A 111 -1.30 15.93 -8.99
N LEU A 112 -1.55 14.65 -9.33
CA LEU A 112 -1.52 14.18 -10.72
C LEU A 112 -2.55 14.85 -11.65
N SER A 113 -3.53 15.55 -11.10
CA SER A 113 -4.47 16.39 -11.86
C SER A 113 -3.79 17.59 -12.54
N GLU A 114 -2.61 18.01 -12.07
CA GLU A 114 -1.81 19.09 -12.67
C GLU A 114 -0.90 18.60 -13.82
N VAL A 115 -0.81 17.30 -14.04
CA VAL A 115 0.04 16.72 -15.10
C VAL A 115 -0.39 17.25 -16.47
N GLY A 116 0.58 17.77 -17.22
CA GLY A 116 0.41 18.45 -18.50
C GLY A 116 0.38 19.97 -18.40
N LYS A 117 0.52 20.55 -17.20
CA LYS A 117 0.73 22.00 -17.03
C LYS A 117 2.18 22.36 -17.28
N GLN A 118 2.39 23.58 -17.77
CA GLN A 118 3.69 24.11 -18.14
C GLN A 118 3.95 25.44 -17.42
N THR A 119 5.21 25.70 -17.07
CA THR A 119 5.61 26.99 -16.51
C THR A 119 5.38 28.11 -17.50
N THR A 120 5.02 29.30 -17.01
CA THR A 120 4.79 30.47 -17.85
C THR A 120 5.99 31.42 -17.92
N GLU A 121 6.90 31.32 -16.96
CA GLU A 121 8.05 32.22 -16.82
C GLU A 121 9.38 31.45 -16.81
N GLU A 122 10.47 32.15 -17.14
CA GLU A 122 11.83 31.63 -16.93
C GLU A 122 12.15 31.63 -15.44
N TRP A 123 12.66 30.52 -14.91
CA TRP A 123 13.10 30.46 -13.52
C TRP A 123 14.42 29.72 -13.35
N LYS A 124 15.12 30.01 -12.26
CA LYS A 124 16.49 29.56 -12.02
C LYS A 124 16.55 28.66 -10.82
N PHE A 125 16.88 27.39 -11.05
CA PHE A 125 17.21 26.46 -10.00
C PHE A 125 18.69 26.60 -9.62
N THR A 126 18.95 26.87 -8.35
CA THR A 126 20.31 27.01 -7.82
C THR A 126 20.50 26.04 -6.66
N SER A 127 21.44 25.11 -6.83
CA SER A 127 21.93 24.20 -5.78
C SER A 127 23.42 24.46 -5.55
N ALA A 128 23.96 23.96 -4.43
CA ALA A 128 25.38 24.08 -4.07
C ALA A 128 26.34 23.56 -5.17
N ARG A 129 25.86 22.73 -6.11
CA ARG A 129 26.65 22.11 -7.17
C ARG A 129 26.26 22.50 -8.59
N ASN A 130 25.03 22.99 -8.81
CA ASN A 130 24.48 23.20 -10.15
C ASN A 130 23.62 24.47 -10.18
N ARG A 131 23.73 25.23 -11.29
CA ARG A 131 22.83 26.31 -11.63
C ARG A 131 22.24 26.03 -13.00
N VAL A 132 20.92 25.96 -13.09
CA VAL A 132 20.21 25.76 -14.35
C VAL A 132 19.11 26.80 -14.48
N THR A 133 18.88 27.22 -15.71
CA THR A 133 17.72 28.03 -16.08
C THR A 133 16.73 27.10 -16.75
N PHE A 134 15.53 27.03 -16.19
CA PHE A 134 14.37 26.41 -16.81
C PHE A 134 13.61 27.49 -17.57
N HIS A 135 13.19 27.17 -18.78
CA HIS A 135 12.53 28.11 -19.68
C HIS A 135 11.00 27.97 -19.56
N PRO A 136 10.23 28.97 -20.01
CA PRO A 136 8.79 28.81 -20.17
C PRO A 136 8.46 27.52 -20.96
N GLY A 137 7.33 26.90 -20.66
CA GLY A 137 6.97 25.60 -21.23
C GLY A 137 7.49 24.40 -20.43
N THR A 138 8.27 24.59 -19.36
CA THR A 138 8.82 23.47 -18.57
C THR A 138 7.71 22.69 -17.87
N THR A 139 7.77 21.35 -17.93
CA THR A 139 6.85 20.42 -17.26
C THR A 139 7.46 19.81 -16.00
N ALA A 140 6.63 19.18 -15.16
CA ALA A 140 7.09 18.45 -13.98
C ALA A 140 8.04 17.30 -14.35
N LEU A 141 7.79 16.59 -15.46
CA LEU A 141 8.64 15.52 -15.96
C LEU A 141 10.04 16.02 -16.35
N MET A 142 10.14 17.19 -16.97
CA MET A 142 11.44 17.80 -17.31
C MET A 142 12.25 18.13 -16.05
N MET A 143 11.60 18.62 -14.99
CA MET A 143 12.24 18.86 -13.68
C MET A 143 12.70 17.55 -13.04
N ALA A 144 11.84 16.53 -12.99
CA ALA A 144 12.16 15.21 -12.46
C ALA A 144 13.37 14.57 -13.18
N ALA A 145 13.40 14.70 -14.50
CA ALA A 145 14.46 14.19 -15.36
C ALA A 145 15.81 14.90 -15.11
N TRP A 146 15.80 16.21 -14.89
CA TRP A 146 16.99 16.99 -14.52
C TRP A 146 17.54 16.61 -13.14
N MET A 147 16.66 16.44 -12.16
CA MET A 147 17.01 16.18 -10.76
C MET A 147 17.27 14.70 -10.46
N ASN A 148 16.97 13.80 -11.40
CA ASN A 148 17.00 12.34 -11.24
C ASN A 148 16.04 11.81 -10.18
N HIS A 149 14.84 12.38 -10.13
CA HIS A 149 13.75 11.87 -9.32
C HIS A 149 13.05 10.74 -10.10
N VAL A 150 13.77 9.62 -10.21
CA VAL A 150 13.41 8.46 -11.06
C VAL A 150 12.01 7.92 -10.72
N ASP A 151 11.63 7.97 -9.44
CA ASP A 151 10.33 7.51 -8.96
C ASP A 151 9.16 8.40 -9.43
N CYS A 152 9.41 9.67 -9.77
CA CYS A 152 8.40 10.57 -10.35
C CYS A 152 8.14 10.28 -11.83
N ILE A 153 9.14 9.82 -12.59
CA ILE A 153 9.04 9.67 -14.06
C ILE A 153 7.88 8.74 -14.48
N PRO A 154 7.67 7.55 -13.86
CA PRO A 154 6.52 6.70 -14.18
C PRO A 154 5.17 7.35 -13.87
N LEU A 155 5.10 8.24 -12.88
CA LEU A 155 3.86 8.93 -12.49
C LEU A 155 3.49 10.05 -13.47
N LEU A 156 4.49 10.60 -14.16
CA LEU A 156 4.37 11.73 -15.07
C LEU A 156 4.38 11.31 -16.55
N GLU A 157 4.07 10.04 -16.86
CA GLU A 157 4.14 9.47 -18.22
C GLU A 157 3.29 10.25 -19.25
N ARG A 158 2.22 10.91 -18.82
CA ARG A 158 1.36 11.74 -19.69
C ARG A 158 2.08 12.99 -20.24
N GLU A 159 3.20 13.41 -19.66
CA GLU A 159 4.03 14.52 -20.15
C GLU A 159 5.12 14.07 -21.12
N VAL A 160 5.29 12.76 -21.34
CA VAL A 160 6.30 12.23 -22.28
C VAL A 160 6.04 12.78 -23.68
N GLY A 161 7.08 13.36 -24.26
CA GLY A 161 7.02 14.01 -25.56
C GLY A 161 6.53 15.45 -25.54
N MET A 162 6.18 16.02 -24.38
CA MET A 162 6.02 17.48 -24.28
C MET A 162 7.38 18.18 -24.40
N GLU A 163 7.34 19.43 -24.86
CA GLU A 163 8.51 20.27 -25.12
C GLU A 163 8.34 21.63 -24.42
N ASP A 164 9.43 22.18 -23.90
CA ASP A 164 9.46 23.57 -23.44
C ASP A 164 9.41 24.53 -24.66
N ASP A 165 9.34 25.83 -24.42
CA ASP A 165 9.24 26.83 -25.50
C ASP A 165 10.48 26.85 -26.43
N ASP A 166 11.61 26.28 -25.99
CA ASP A 166 12.83 26.11 -26.79
C ASP A 166 12.88 24.76 -27.55
N GLY A 167 11.84 23.93 -27.42
CA GLY A 167 11.74 22.60 -28.03
C GLY A 167 12.50 21.50 -27.27
N ARG A 168 12.84 21.71 -25.98
CA ARG A 168 13.56 20.73 -25.17
C ARG A 168 12.62 19.76 -24.49
N THR A 169 12.99 18.49 -24.50
CA THR A 169 12.22 17.40 -23.88
C THR A 169 12.82 16.98 -22.54
N ALA A 170 12.10 16.15 -21.78
CA ALA A 170 12.61 15.60 -20.52
C ALA A 170 13.90 14.77 -20.73
N LEU A 171 13.99 14.00 -21.82
CA LEU A 171 15.21 13.27 -22.21
C LEU A 171 16.41 14.20 -22.41
N MET A 172 16.21 15.38 -23.03
CA MET A 172 17.27 16.37 -23.24
C MET A 172 17.74 16.98 -21.91
N TYR A 173 16.83 17.25 -20.98
CA TYR A 173 17.15 17.70 -19.62
C TYR A 173 17.97 16.65 -18.85
N ALA A 174 17.57 15.37 -18.89
CA ALA A 174 18.32 14.27 -18.27
C ALA A 174 19.71 14.08 -18.90
N ALA A 175 19.80 14.15 -20.23
CA ALA A 175 21.05 14.01 -20.96
C ALA A 175 22.05 15.13 -20.62
N ARG A 176 21.58 16.38 -20.52
CA ARG A 176 22.39 17.54 -20.13
C ARG A 176 22.92 17.42 -18.70
N SER A 177 22.08 17.00 -17.77
CA SER A 177 22.42 16.88 -16.33
C SER A 177 23.23 15.63 -15.97
N GLY A 178 23.34 14.66 -16.88
CA GLY A 178 24.12 13.44 -16.65
C GLY A 178 23.34 12.33 -15.92
N GLN A 179 22.01 12.37 -15.96
CA GLN A 179 21.13 11.48 -15.21
C GLN A 179 20.80 10.22 -16.01
N VAL A 180 21.66 9.20 -15.88
CA VAL A 180 21.60 7.96 -16.68
C VAL A 180 20.27 7.22 -16.50
N ASP A 181 19.74 7.13 -15.27
CA ASP A 181 18.52 6.36 -14.99
C ASP A 181 17.29 7.04 -15.60
N SER A 182 17.21 8.36 -15.50
CA SER A 182 16.18 9.17 -16.17
C SER A 182 16.24 9.02 -17.69
N VAL A 183 17.44 9.04 -18.30
CA VAL A 183 17.62 8.79 -19.75
C VAL A 183 17.07 7.42 -20.15
N ARG A 184 17.31 6.37 -19.35
CA ARG A 184 16.82 5.01 -19.67
C ARG A 184 15.30 4.91 -19.69
N LEU A 185 14.64 5.63 -18.79
CA LEU A 185 13.18 5.63 -18.74
C LEU A 185 12.54 6.45 -19.87
N LEU A 186 13.25 7.43 -20.42
CA LEU A 186 12.75 8.42 -21.38
C LEU A 186 13.21 8.15 -22.84
N LEU A 187 13.74 6.96 -23.13
CA LEU A 187 14.23 6.60 -24.48
C LEU A 187 13.16 6.71 -25.59
N SER A 188 11.87 6.70 -25.24
CA SER A 188 10.79 6.92 -26.20
C SER A 188 10.83 8.31 -26.85
N GLU A 189 11.50 9.29 -26.23
CA GLU A 189 11.69 10.64 -26.80
C GLU A 189 12.90 10.75 -27.73
N ALA A 190 13.67 9.67 -27.90
CA ALA A 190 14.88 9.72 -28.72
C ALA A 190 14.59 10.15 -30.16
N GLY A 191 15.44 11.01 -30.70
CA GLY A 191 15.32 11.55 -32.05
C GLY A 191 14.51 12.85 -32.16
N LYS A 192 13.96 13.37 -31.05
CA LYS A 192 13.45 14.75 -31.00
C LYS A 192 14.61 15.77 -31.06
N GLN A 193 14.31 16.95 -31.58
CA GLN A 193 15.28 18.02 -31.82
C GLN A 193 14.74 19.35 -31.31
N THR A 194 15.60 20.17 -30.69
CA THR A 194 15.21 21.51 -30.24
C THR A 194 14.76 22.39 -31.39
N THR A 195 13.85 23.32 -31.14
CA THR A 195 13.34 24.25 -32.15
C THR A 195 14.11 25.57 -32.16
N GLU A 196 14.62 25.98 -31.00
CA GLU A 196 15.31 27.26 -30.83
C GLU A 196 16.80 27.08 -30.51
N GLU A 197 17.59 28.12 -30.80
CA GLU A 197 19.00 28.18 -30.41
C GLU A 197 19.14 28.64 -28.95
N TRP A 198 20.08 28.05 -28.22
CA TRP A 198 20.41 28.48 -26.87
C TRP A 198 21.88 28.26 -26.54
N TRP A 199 22.51 29.32 -26.02
CA TRP A 199 23.91 29.32 -25.63
C TRP A 199 24.87 28.94 -26.78
N VAL A 200 25.41 27.72 -26.81
CA VAL A 200 26.27 27.21 -27.91
C VAL A 200 25.58 26.15 -28.77
N PHE A 201 24.32 25.85 -28.45
CA PHE A 201 23.52 24.82 -29.10
C PHE A 201 22.52 25.48 -30.05
N PRO A 202 22.53 25.16 -31.35
CA PRO A 202 21.56 25.68 -32.31
C PRO A 202 20.22 24.94 -32.17
N SER A 203 19.23 25.41 -32.92
CA SER A 203 18.07 24.58 -33.28
C SER A 203 18.52 23.27 -33.94
N GLY A 204 17.77 22.20 -33.72
CA GLY A 204 18.12 20.87 -34.22
C GLY A 204 18.92 20.02 -33.21
N THR A 205 19.17 20.50 -31.99
CA THR A 205 20.02 19.78 -31.03
C THR A 205 19.28 18.57 -30.45
N THR A 206 19.94 17.41 -30.38
CA THR A 206 19.39 16.18 -29.77
C THR A 206 19.95 15.90 -28.37
N ALA A 207 19.36 14.94 -27.64
CA ALA A 207 19.85 14.50 -26.35
C ALA A 207 21.28 13.90 -26.41
N LEU A 208 21.61 13.15 -27.47
CA LEU A 208 22.94 12.61 -27.70
C LEU A 208 23.98 13.71 -27.91
N MET A 209 23.65 14.79 -28.62
CA MET A 209 24.54 15.94 -28.80
C MET A 209 24.84 16.64 -27.46
N LEU A 210 23.82 16.81 -26.62
CA LEU A 210 23.99 17.34 -25.26
C LEU A 210 24.89 16.43 -24.42
N ALA A 211 24.62 15.12 -24.40
CA ALA A 211 25.43 14.14 -23.67
C ALA A 211 26.90 14.12 -24.12
N ALA A 212 27.13 14.23 -25.43
CA ALA A 212 28.47 14.31 -26.02
C ALA A 212 29.20 15.58 -25.60
N TYR A 213 28.53 16.75 -25.63
CA TYR A 213 29.10 18.02 -25.20
C TYR A 213 29.48 18.03 -23.71
N PHE A 214 28.62 17.53 -22.83
CA PHE A 214 28.85 17.52 -21.38
C PHE A 214 29.69 16.32 -20.88
N ASN A 215 30.26 15.52 -21.80
CA ASN A 215 31.13 14.38 -21.52
C ASN A 215 30.47 13.20 -20.77
N HIS A 216 29.19 12.93 -21.02
CA HIS A 216 28.42 11.87 -20.34
C HIS A 216 28.51 10.54 -21.09
N SER A 217 29.67 9.87 -21.01
CA SER A 217 29.96 8.65 -21.80
C SER A 217 28.95 7.50 -21.66
N GLU A 218 28.31 7.34 -20.50
CA GLU A 218 27.30 6.29 -20.31
C GLU A 218 25.97 6.64 -21.00
N ILE A 219 25.59 7.91 -21.00
CA ILE A 219 24.41 8.40 -21.72
C ILE A 219 24.64 8.32 -23.22
N VAL A 220 25.84 8.70 -23.69
CA VAL A 220 26.24 8.53 -25.09
C VAL A 220 26.08 7.07 -25.52
N ARG A 221 26.58 6.11 -24.71
CA ARG A 221 26.43 4.68 -24.99
C ARG A 221 24.96 4.24 -25.11
N VAL A 222 24.08 4.82 -24.31
CA VAL A 222 22.65 4.49 -24.26
C VAL A 222 21.88 5.10 -25.44
N LEU A 223 22.18 6.34 -25.81
CA LEU A 223 21.47 7.08 -26.88
C LEU A 223 22.00 6.82 -28.29
N LEU A 224 23.27 6.41 -28.42
CA LEU A 224 23.92 6.19 -29.71
C LEU A 224 23.11 5.33 -30.69
N PRO A 225 22.49 4.20 -30.30
CA PRO A 225 21.73 3.37 -31.23
C PRO A 225 20.51 4.07 -31.86
N TYR A 226 19.99 5.11 -31.20
CA TYR A 226 18.75 5.79 -31.58
C TYR A 226 19.01 7.12 -32.30
N GLU A 227 20.05 7.85 -31.91
CA GLU A 227 20.30 9.22 -32.41
C GLU A 227 21.57 9.37 -33.26
N GLN A 228 22.31 8.29 -33.53
CA GLN A 228 23.52 8.39 -34.36
C GLN A 228 23.23 8.98 -35.75
N GLY A 229 24.15 9.85 -36.20
CA GLY A 229 24.09 10.50 -37.50
C GLY A 229 22.93 11.48 -37.66
N ILE A 230 22.24 11.88 -36.59
CA ILE A 230 21.34 13.04 -36.63
C ILE A 230 22.20 14.30 -36.59
N GLU A 231 21.88 15.25 -37.46
CA GLU A 231 22.52 16.56 -37.55
C GLU A 231 21.61 17.62 -36.97
N ASP A 232 22.20 18.59 -36.28
CA ASP A 232 21.52 19.84 -35.96
C ASP A 232 21.33 20.71 -37.23
N PHE A 233 20.67 21.87 -37.12
CA PHE A 233 20.39 22.68 -38.31
C PHE A 233 21.62 23.38 -38.90
N GLU A 234 22.78 23.31 -38.24
CA GLU A 234 24.07 23.73 -38.78
C GLU A 234 24.85 22.55 -39.40
N GLY A 235 24.30 21.35 -39.41
CA GLY A 235 24.94 20.15 -39.97
C GLY A 235 25.93 19.48 -39.01
N ARG A 236 25.84 19.72 -37.71
CA ARG A 236 26.76 19.15 -36.70
C ARG A 236 26.15 17.92 -36.04
N THR A 237 26.95 16.87 -35.87
CA THR A 237 26.55 15.63 -35.18
C THR A 237 27.05 15.59 -33.74
N ALA A 238 26.67 14.57 -32.97
CA ALA A 238 27.16 14.43 -31.60
C ALA A 238 28.68 14.19 -31.52
N GLU A 239 29.28 13.55 -32.53
CA GLU A 239 30.74 13.50 -32.69
C GLU A 239 31.34 14.92 -32.71
N TRP A 240 30.78 15.84 -33.50
CA TRP A 240 31.26 17.22 -33.57
C TRP A 240 31.27 17.88 -32.19
N TYR A 241 30.21 17.70 -31.40
CA TYR A 241 30.10 18.24 -30.04
C TYR A 241 31.15 17.64 -29.08
N ALA A 242 31.50 16.36 -29.21
CA ALA A 242 32.55 15.73 -28.40
C ALA A 242 33.98 16.26 -28.70
N TYR A 243 34.22 16.75 -29.92
CA TYR A 243 35.51 17.34 -30.31
C TYR A 243 35.59 18.85 -30.07
N ASN A 244 34.46 19.56 -30.09
CA ASN A 244 34.41 21.02 -29.96
C ASN A 244 33.84 21.50 -28.61
N SER A 245 33.65 20.61 -27.64
CA SER A 245 33.19 21.00 -26.31
C SER A 245 34.24 21.81 -25.56
N SER A 246 33.80 22.91 -24.95
CA SER A 246 34.59 23.69 -23.98
C SER A 246 34.40 23.20 -22.54
N TRP A 247 33.63 22.12 -22.33
CA TRP A 247 33.41 21.53 -21.00
C TRP A 247 34.68 20.84 -20.49
N ILE A 248 34.92 20.89 -19.18
CA ILE A 248 36.15 20.36 -18.60
C ILE A 248 36.04 18.83 -18.41
N GLY A 249 37.06 18.07 -18.82
CA GLY A 249 37.11 16.62 -18.60
C GLY A 249 37.87 15.85 -19.69
N ASP A 250 38.06 14.55 -19.46
CA ASP A 250 38.63 13.64 -20.45
C ASP A 250 37.53 13.05 -21.35
N PHE A 251 37.52 13.48 -22.63
CA PHE A 251 36.55 13.05 -23.63
C PHE A 251 36.95 11.77 -24.37
N THR A 252 38.06 11.13 -24.02
CA THR A 252 38.59 9.97 -24.76
C THR A 252 37.54 8.87 -24.92
N ARG A 253 36.74 8.59 -23.86
CA ARG A 253 35.69 7.56 -23.91
C ARG A 253 34.52 7.95 -24.80
N VAL A 254 34.06 9.21 -24.72
CA VAL A 254 32.97 9.73 -25.55
C VAL A 254 33.37 9.74 -27.02
N ARG A 255 34.55 10.28 -27.35
CA ARG A 255 35.07 10.30 -28.73
C ARG A 255 35.17 8.90 -29.31
N LYS A 256 35.72 7.95 -28.54
CA LYS A 256 35.82 6.55 -28.97
C LYS A 256 34.46 5.90 -29.25
N LEU A 257 33.41 6.26 -28.50
CA LEU A 257 32.05 5.77 -28.75
C LEU A 257 31.46 6.35 -30.06
N LEU A 258 31.86 7.56 -30.43
CA LEU A 258 31.33 8.31 -31.57
C LEU A 258 32.17 8.20 -32.85
N GLU A 259 33.38 7.62 -32.79
CA GLU A 259 34.31 7.44 -33.92
C GLU A 259 33.70 6.76 -35.17
N ASN A 260 32.57 6.06 -35.02
CA ASN A 260 31.89 5.36 -36.11
C ASN A 260 30.38 5.68 -36.14
N GLU A 261 29.98 6.93 -35.90
CA GLU A 261 28.59 7.36 -36.11
C GLU A 261 28.11 6.95 -37.51
N GLY A 262 27.15 6.02 -37.55
CA GLY A 262 26.58 5.48 -38.78
C GLY A 262 25.26 6.16 -39.16
N THR A 263 24.69 5.77 -40.30
CA THR A 263 23.39 6.27 -40.78
C THR A 263 22.20 5.39 -40.38
N GLU A 264 22.45 4.21 -39.82
CA GLU A 264 21.42 3.23 -39.43
C GLU A 264 20.98 3.44 -37.97
N ARG A 265 19.72 3.82 -37.76
CA ARG A 265 19.15 4.09 -36.43
C ARG A 265 18.14 3.02 -36.05
N LEU A 266 18.15 2.63 -34.79
CA LEU A 266 17.03 1.91 -34.20
C LEU A 266 15.85 2.87 -34.02
N PRO A 267 14.61 2.44 -34.28
CA PRO A 267 13.45 3.22 -33.87
C PRO A 267 13.47 3.39 -32.34
N PRO A 268 13.01 4.53 -31.81
CA PRO A 268 12.83 4.70 -30.37
C PRO A 268 12.00 3.54 -29.82
N PRO A 269 12.33 3.00 -28.64
CA PRO A 269 11.57 1.89 -28.06
C PRO A 269 10.13 2.35 -27.85
N ASN A 270 9.23 1.84 -28.69
CA ASN A 270 7.83 2.18 -28.61
C ASN A 270 7.23 1.38 -27.44
N ARG A 271 6.92 2.05 -26.32
CA ARG A 271 6.26 1.41 -25.18
C ARG A 271 4.94 0.75 -25.61
N GLU A 272 4.27 1.27 -26.63
CA GLU A 272 3.06 0.65 -27.19
C GLU A 272 3.30 -0.75 -27.76
N LEU A 273 4.47 -1.07 -28.32
CA LEU A 273 4.75 -2.40 -28.88
C LEU A 273 5.04 -3.44 -27.78
N ALA A 274 5.72 -3.05 -26.71
CA ALA A 274 5.89 -3.90 -25.53
C ALA A 274 4.56 -4.11 -24.79
N SER A 275 3.73 -3.07 -24.71
CA SER A 275 2.36 -3.17 -24.24
C SER A 275 1.50 -3.99 -25.19
N GLN A 276 1.69 -3.96 -26.51
CA GLN A 276 0.91 -4.71 -27.48
C GLN A 276 1.28 -6.19 -27.52
N GLU A 277 2.56 -6.55 -27.42
CA GLU A 277 2.97 -7.95 -27.23
C GLU A 277 2.45 -8.50 -25.90
N HIS A 278 2.53 -7.72 -24.82
CA HIS A 278 1.94 -8.10 -23.54
C HIS A 278 0.41 -8.19 -23.58
N ILE A 279 -0.27 -7.27 -24.28
CA ILE A 279 -1.72 -7.32 -24.53
C ILE A 279 -2.06 -8.53 -25.38
N ASN A 280 -1.26 -8.86 -26.39
CA ASN A 280 -1.48 -10.02 -27.25
C ASN A 280 -1.33 -11.32 -26.45
N ASP A 281 -0.29 -11.45 -25.62
CA ASP A 281 -0.10 -12.59 -24.73
C ASP A 281 -1.24 -12.69 -23.70
N LEU A 282 -1.62 -11.57 -23.08
CA LEU A 282 -2.79 -11.48 -22.18
C LEU A 282 -4.10 -11.81 -22.90
N THR A 283 -4.29 -11.44 -24.16
CA THR A 283 -5.49 -11.82 -24.93
C THR A 283 -5.48 -13.30 -25.27
N THR A 284 -4.32 -13.89 -25.53
CA THR A 284 -4.19 -15.33 -25.83
C THR A 284 -4.44 -16.15 -24.57
N GLU A 285 -3.91 -15.73 -23.43
CA GLU A 285 -4.19 -16.33 -22.12
C GLU A 285 -5.65 -16.12 -21.70
N ASN A 286 -6.23 -14.92 -21.92
CA ASN A 286 -7.65 -14.67 -21.67
C ASN A 286 -8.56 -15.54 -22.52
N GLU A 287 -8.25 -15.75 -23.81
CA GLU A 287 -9.03 -16.65 -24.67
C GLU A 287 -8.88 -18.12 -24.24
N SER A 288 -7.70 -18.54 -23.77
CA SER A 288 -7.52 -19.87 -23.16
C SER A 288 -8.35 -20.03 -21.88
N LEU A 289 -8.27 -19.06 -20.96
CA LEU A 289 -9.03 -19.05 -19.71
C LEU A 289 -10.53 -18.99 -19.95
N LYS A 290 -10.97 -18.28 -20.99
CA LYS A 290 -12.38 -18.20 -21.41
C LYS A 290 -12.87 -19.52 -21.99
N ASN A 291 -12.02 -20.24 -22.72
CA ASN A 291 -12.31 -21.59 -23.17
C ASN A 291 -12.42 -22.57 -21.98
N ASP A 292 -11.50 -22.51 -21.03
CA ASP A 292 -11.53 -23.34 -19.81
C ASP A 292 -12.74 -23.02 -18.92
N LEU A 293 -13.09 -21.73 -18.80
CA LEU A 293 -14.29 -21.27 -18.12
C LEU A 293 -15.56 -21.73 -18.83
N SER A 294 -15.57 -21.74 -20.17
CA SER A 294 -16.71 -22.23 -20.95
C SER A 294 -16.90 -23.75 -20.78
N SER A 295 -15.79 -24.50 -20.76
CA SER A 295 -15.77 -25.94 -20.49
C SER A 295 -16.30 -26.24 -19.08
N SER A 296 -15.82 -25.51 -18.08
CA SER A 296 -16.25 -25.63 -16.68
C SER A 296 -17.72 -25.22 -16.46
N LYS A 297 -18.22 -24.23 -17.22
CA LYS A 297 -19.65 -23.86 -17.20
C LYS A 297 -20.53 -24.94 -17.79
N ASN A 298 -20.09 -25.59 -18.87
CA ASN A 298 -20.83 -26.68 -19.50
C ASN A 298 -20.95 -27.89 -18.55
N THR A 299 -19.86 -28.28 -17.89
CA THR A 299 -19.87 -29.38 -16.91
C THR A 299 -20.73 -29.04 -15.68
N LEU A 300 -20.72 -27.79 -15.21
CA LEU A 300 -21.61 -27.34 -14.15
C LEU A 300 -23.10 -27.45 -14.57
N GLU A 301 -23.42 -27.11 -15.81
CA GLU A 301 -24.80 -27.14 -16.27
C GLU A 301 -25.32 -28.55 -16.55
N GLU A 302 -24.44 -29.46 -16.97
CA GLU A 302 -24.72 -30.89 -17.06
C GLU A 302 -24.99 -31.50 -15.68
N THR A 303 -24.13 -31.22 -14.70
CA THR A 303 -24.32 -31.75 -13.33
C THR A 303 -25.58 -31.20 -12.65
N LYS A 304 -25.99 -29.95 -12.92
CA LYS A 304 -27.28 -29.41 -12.47
C LYS A 304 -28.48 -30.13 -13.10
N LYS A 305 -28.42 -30.46 -14.39
CA LYS A 305 -29.49 -31.22 -15.06
C LYS A 305 -29.63 -32.61 -14.45
N GLU A 306 -28.52 -33.30 -14.21
CA GLU A 306 -28.52 -34.61 -13.53
C GLU A 306 -29.12 -34.52 -12.12
N LEU A 307 -28.74 -33.49 -11.35
CA LEU A 307 -29.30 -33.26 -10.01
C LEU A 307 -30.82 -33.04 -10.05
N SER A 308 -31.30 -32.24 -11.01
CA SER A 308 -32.73 -32.00 -11.21
C SER A 308 -33.50 -33.28 -11.53
N GLN A 309 -32.94 -34.11 -12.42
CA GLN A 309 -33.56 -35.37 -12.81
C GLN A 309 -33.64 -36.35 -11.63
N LEU A 310 -32.53 -36.53 -10.89
CA LEU A 310 -32.50 -37.38 -9.70
C LEU A 310 -33.46 -36.91 -8.61
N ASN A 311 -33.60 -35.60 -8.41
CA ASN A 311 -34.57 -35.05 -7.46
C ASN A 311 -36.02 -35.36 -7.85
N GLN A 312 -36.35 -35.35 -9.16
CA GLN A 312 -37.67 -35.71 -9.66
C GLN A 312 -37.96 -37.21 -9.49
N GLU A 313 -36.98 -38.08 -9.78
CA GLU A 313 -37.07 -39.52 -9.58
C GLU A 313 -37.26 -39.88 -8.10
N ASN A 314 -36.53 -39.22 -7.20
CA ASN A 314 -36.64 -39.42 -5.74
C ASN A 314 -38.04 -39.00 -5.22
N SER A 315 -38.63 -37.95 -5.79
CA SER A 315 -40.02 -37.54 -5.50
C SER A 315 -41.03 -38.62 -5.92
N SER A 316 -40.84 -39.22 -7.10
CA SER A 316 -41.66 -40.33 -7.59
C SER A 316 -41.54 -41.58 -6.71
N LEU A 317 -40.32 -41.97 -6.34
CA LEU A 317 -40.07 -43.10 -5.43
C LEU A 317 -40.71 -42.89 -4.06
N LYS A 318 -40.66 -41.67 -3.49
CA LYS A 318 -41.37 -41.34 -2.24
C LYS A 318 -42.88 -41.55 -2.38
N GLN A 319 -43.48 -41.16 -3.50
CA GLN A 319 -44.91 -41.39 -3.75
C GLN A 319 -45.26 -42.88 -3.89
N HIS A 320 -44.41 -43.65 -4.57
CA HIS A 320 -44.57 -45.11 -4.67
C HIS A 320 -44.45 -45.80 -3.32
N LEU A 321 -43.46 -45.43 -2.50
CA LEU A 321 -43.31 -45.93 -1.13
C LEU A 321 -44.56 -45.60 -0.27
N GLN A 322 -45.10 -44.40 -0.38
CA GLN A 322 -46.34 -44.02 0.31
C GLN A 322 -47.55 -44.84 -0.13
N LYS A 323 -47.64 -45.19 -1.42
CA LYS A 323 -48.71 -46.05 -1.94
C LYS A 323 -48.52 -47.51 -1.49
N ALA A 324 -47.31 -48.04 -1.53
CA ALA A 324 -46.99 -49.39 -1.09
C ALA A 324 -47.29 -49.61 0.40
N ASN A 325 -47.02 -48.60 1.25
CA ASN A 325 -47.36 -48.65 2.67
C ASN A 325 -48.87 -48.62 2.98
N ARG A 326 -49.74 -48.37 1.98
CA ARG A 326 -51.20 -48.37 2.14
C ARG A 326 -51.86 -49.70 1.78
N ASP A 327 -51.16 -50.65 1.14
CA ASP A 327 -51.71 -51.93 0.71
C ASP A 327 -50.98 -53.11 1.38
N PRO A 328 -51.52 -53.74 2.45
CA PRO A 328 -50.80 -54.70 3.29
C PRO A 328 -50.56 -56.08 2.64
N SER A 329 -51.09 -56.32 1.43
CA SER A 329 -51.20 -57.66 0.86
C SER A 329 -49.94 -58.18 0.13
N ARG A 330 -48.93 -57.32 -0.10
CA ARG A 330 -47.59 -57.67 -0.66
C ARG A 330 -46.43 -56.90 -0.01
N ALA A 331 -46.64 -56.35 1.19
CA ALA A 331 -45.98 -55.12 1.63
C ALA A 331 -44.53 -55.21 2.19
N HIS A 332 -43.95 -56.38 2.47
CA HIS A 332 -42.67 -56.43 3.18
C HIS A 332 -41.43 -56.40 2.28
N THR A 333 -41.36 -57.23 1.23
CA THR A 333 -40.17 -57.31 0.36
C THR A 333 -40.05 -56.08 -0.53
N ASP A 334 -41.14 -55.70 -1.21
CA ASP A 334 -41.15 -54.60 -2.17
C ASP A 334 -40.94 -53.23 -1.49
N SER A 335 -41.35 -53.08 -0.22
CA SER A 335 -41.14 -51.86 0.58
C SER A 335 -39.68 -51.72 1.04
N GLU A 336 -39.01 -52.82 1.39
CA GLU A 336 -37.59 -52.79 1.78
C GLU A 336 -36.68 -52.54 0.57
N ASP A 337 -36.98 -53.13 -0.59
CA ASP A 337 -36.25 -52.85 -1.83
C ASP A 337 -36.39 -51.38 -2.25
N LEU A 338 -37.60 -50.81 -2.15
CA LEU A 338 -37.84 -49.38 -2.40
C LEU A 338 -37.13 -48.46 -1.40
N LYS A 339 -37.01 -48.86 -0.12
CA LYS A 339 -36.24 -48.09 0.88
C LYS A 339 -34.75 -48.12 0.59
N ARG A 340 -34.23 -49.26 0.15
CA ARG A 340 -32.81 -49.41 -0.22
C ARG A 340 -32.46 -48.57 -1.43
N GLU A 341 -33.28 -48.62 -2.49
CA GLU A 341 -33.13 -47.78 -3.67
C GLU A 341 -33.21 -46.28 -3.32
N LEU A 342 -34.14 -45.89 -2.44
CA LEU A 342 -34.26 -44.51 -1.97
C LEU A 342 -33.03 -44.04 -1.18
N ALA A 343 -32.39 -44.93 -0.41
CA ALA A 343 -31.17 -44.62 0.33
C ALA A 343 -29.96 -44.46 -0.60
N ASP A 344 -29.81 -45.34 -1.59
CA ASP A 344 -28.74 -45.26 -2.59
C ASP A 344 -28.87 -43.99 -3.44
N GLN A 345 -30.10 -43.63 -3.87
CA GLN A 345 -30.34 -42.37 -4.58
C GLN A 345 -30.03 -41.13 -3.73
N LYS A 346 -30.35 -41.13 -2.43
CA LYS A 346 -30.00 -40.02 -1.52
C LYS A 346 -28.50 -39.85 -1.36
N ALA A 347 -27.75 -40.96 -1.27
CA ALA A 347 -26.29 -40.90 -1.21
C ALA A 347 -25.69 -40.32 -2.50
N ARG A 348 -26.26 -40.66 -3.65
CA ARG A 348 -25.85 -40.13 -4.96
C ARG A 348 -26.13 -38.63 -5.11
N ILE A 349 -27.29 -38.16 -4.64
CA ILE A 349 -27.63 -36.73 -4.60
C ILE A 349 -26.64 -35.97 -3.71
N LEU A 350 -26.35 -36.47 -2.51
CA LEU A 350 -25.41 -35.82 -1.59
C LEU A 350 -23.98 -35.73 -2.17
N ALA A 351 -23.54 -36.76 -2.92
CA ALA A 351 -22.26 -36.73 -3.62
C ALA A 351 -22.23 -35.69 -4.75
N LEU A 352 -23.30 -35.60 -5.54
CA LEU A 352 -23.44 -34.59 -6.60
C LEU A 352 -23.61 -33.16 -6.05
N GLU A 353 -24.22 -32.98 -4.87
CA GLU A 353 -24.29 -31.69 -4.18
C GLU A 353 -22.92 -31.23 -3.69
N ARG A 354 -22.10 -32.15 -3.17
CA ARG A 354 -20.70 -31.87 -2.81
C ARG A 354 -19.85 -31.54 -4.02
N GLU A 355 -20.04 -32.25 -5.13
CA GLU A 355 -19.34 -31.97 -6.37
C GLU A 355 -19.78 -30.62 -6.98
N ASN A 356 -21.08 -30.30 -6.93
CA ASN A 356 -21.60 -28.98 -7.29
C ASN A 356 -21.05 -27.87 -6.38
N ALA A 357 -20.91 -28.12 -5.08
CA ALA A 357 -20.31 -27.17 -4.15
C ALA A 357 -18.82 -26.97 -4.47
N ARG A 358 -18.08 -28.05 -4.75
CA ARG A 358 -16.67 -28.02 -5.17
C ARG A 358 -16.45 -27.26 -6.48
N LEU A 359 -17.32 -27.48 -7.47
CA LEU A 359 -17.28 -26.78 -8.76
C LEU A 359 -17.75 -25.32 -8.66
N ARG A 360 -18.49 -24.96 -7.60
CA ARG A 360 -18.93 -23.60 -7.28
C ARG A 360 -17.96 -22.83 -6.38
N GLU A 361 -17.17 -23.52 -5.56
CA GLU A 361 -16.21 -22.90 -4.65
C GLU A 361 -14.91 -22.52 -5.39
N GLU A 362 -14.71 -21.23 -5.58
CA GLU A 362 -13.40 -20.67 -5.95
C GLU A 362 -12.36 -21.06 -4.88
N SER A 363 -11.26 -21.69 -5.29
CA SER A 363 -10.18 -22.10 -4.38
C SER A 363 -9.23 -20.94 -4.06
N LEU A 364 -8.52 -21.02 -2.93
CA LEU A 364 -7.40 -20.13 -2.58
C LEU A 364 -6.39 -20.02 -3.73
N ILE A 365 -6.08 -21.15 -4.36
CA ILE A 365 -5.21 -21.23 -5.54
C ILE A 365 -5.79 -20.43 -6.70
N SER A 366 -7.08 -20.60 -7.02
CA SER A 366 -7.72 -19.83 -8.11
C SER A 366 -7.77 -18.33 -7.83
N SER A 367 -7.86 -17.94 -6.56
CA SER A 367 -7.82 -16.53 -6.12
C SER A 367 -6.41 -15.96 -6.28
N ALA A 368 -5.38 -16.73 -5.88
CA ALA A 368 -3.97 -16.41 -6.08
C ALA A 368 -3.47 -16.51 -7.52
N ILE A 369 -4.24 -17.13 -8.41
CA ILE A 369 -4.00 -17.11 -9.86
C ILE A 369 -4.55 -15.83 -10.48
N ARG A 370 -5.61 -15.26 -9.91
CA ARG A 370 -6.31 -14.05 -10.40
C ARG A 370 -5.86 -12.75 -9.75
N GLY A 371 -5.02 -12.79 -8.71
CA GLY A 371 -4.67 -11.60 -7.93
C GLY A 371 -5.77 -11.15 -6.97
N ASP A 372 -6.75 -12.02 -6.67
CA ASP A 372 -7.88 -11.69 -5.81
C ASP A 372 -7.49 -11.79 -4.33
N ILE A 373 -6.91 -10.70 -3.81
CA ILE A 373 -6.47 -10.55 -2.42
C ILE A 373 -7.60 -10.83 -1.42
N GLU A 374 -8.83 -10.41 -1.73
CA GLU A 374 -9.97 -10.60 -0.84
C GLU A 374 -10.55 -12.01 -0.92
N GLY A 375 -10.51 -12.64 -2.09
CA GLY A 375 -10.74 -14.07 -2.26
C GLY A 375 -9.78 -14.90 -1.41
N ILE A 376 -8.50 -14.51 -1.40
CA ILE A 376 -7.44 -15.11 -0.58
C ILE A 376 -7.70 -14.93 0.90
N ARG A 377 -7.95 -13.70 1.36
CA ARG A 377 -8.23 -13.37 2.76
C ARG A 377 -9.41 -14.17 3.32
N ARG A 378 -10.47 -14.34 2.53
CA ARG A 378 -11.64 -15.15 2.90
C ARG A 378 -11.35 -16.66 2.95
N ARG A 379 -10.25 -17.14 2.37
CA ARG A 379 -9.92 -18.57 2.19
C ARG A 379 -8.58 -18.98 2.79
N LEU A 380 -8.07 -18.21 3.75
CA LEU A 380 -6.85 -18.54 4.46
C LEU A 380 -6.91 -19.88 5.22
N SER A 381 -8.10 -20.44 5.45
CA SER A 381 -8.27 -21.81 5.95
C SER A 381 -7.74 -22.90 4.99
N GLN A 382 -7.57 -22.58 3.71
CA GLN A 382 -7.03 -23.46 2.66
C GLN A 382 -5.53 -23.28 2.46
N VAL A 383 -4.85 -22.51 3.31
CA VAL A 383 -3.39 -22.32 3.26
C VAL A 383 -2.69 -23.68 3.33
N LYS A 384 -1.60 -23.83 2.57
CA LYS A 384 -0.86 -25.07 2.32
C LYS A 384 -1.61 -26.11 1.49
N TRP A 385 -2.85 -25.86 1.08
CA TRP A 385 -3.47 -26.71 0.07
C TRP A 385 -2.71 -26.55 -1.23
N HIS A 386 -2.58 -27.65 -1.93
CA HIS A 386 -1.85 -27.71 -3.18
C HIS A 386 -2.70 -28.37 -4.26
N ASP A 387 -2.41 -28.05 -5.50
CA ASP A 387 -3.02 -28.73 -6.64
C ASP A 387 -2.42 -30.13 -6.86
N ALA A 388 -2.79 -30.76 -7.98
CA ALA A 388 -2.31 -32.09 -8.36
C ALA A 388 -0.80 -32.16 -8.62
N SER A 389 -0.15 -31.01 -8.87
CA SER A 389 1.31 -30.91 -9.07
C SER A 389 2.07 -30.62 -7.77
N GLY A 390 1.35 -30.41 -6.65
CA GLY A 390 1.93 -30.01 -5.38
C GLY A 390 2.16 -28.50 -5.26
N MET A 391 1.71 -27.69 -6.23
CA MET A 391 1.85 -26.23 -6.16
C MET A 391 0.81 -25.62 -5.22
N THR A 392 1.30 -24.75 -4.34
CA THR A 392 0.46 -23.97 -3.42
C THR A 392 0.04 -22.64 -4.04
N ALA A 393 -0.86 -21.91 -3.36
CA ALA A 393 -1.34 -20.61 -3.82
C ALA A 393 -0.20 -19.57 -3.96
N LEU A 394 0.76 -19.57 -3.05
CA LEU A 394 1.97 -18.73 -3.10
C LEU A 394 2.83 -19.06 -4.34
N MET A 395 2.99 -20.33 -4.68
CA MET A 395 3.78 -20.74 -5.85
C MET A 395 3.14 -20.28 -7.15
N HIS A 396 1.81 -20.39 -7.25
CA HIS A 396 1.04 -19.86 -8.38
C HIS A 396 1.19 -18.33 -8.49
N ALA A 397 1.02 -17.61 -7.38
CA ALA A 397 1.21 -16.17 -7.34
C ALA A 397 2.63 -15.73 -7.73
N ALA A 398 3.64 -16.44 -7.20
CA ALA A 398 5.05 -16.20 -7.49
C ALA A 398 5.39 -16.46 -8.96
N SER A 399 4.84 -17.52 -9.56
CA SER A 399 5.02 -17.84 -10.99
C SER A 399 4.41 -16.80 -11.94
N ARG A 400 3.45 -16.01 -11.42
CA ARG A 400 2.68 -15.00 -12.17
C ARG A 400 3.07 -13.56 -11.83
N GLY A 401 4.06 -13.34 -10.98
CA GLY A 401 4.51 -12.01 -10.58
C GLY A 401 3.49 -11.23 -9.75
N GLN A 402 2.57 -11.91 -9.05
CA GLN A 402 1.56 -11.25 -8.23
C GLN A 402 2.15 -10.82 -6.88
N THR A 403 2.92 -9.74 -6.88
CA THR A 403 3.68 -9.26 -5.72
C THR A 403 2.81 -9.16 -4.47
N GLU A 404 1.64 -8.52 -4.53
CA GLU A 404 0.81 -8.31 -3.34
C GLU A 404 0.24 -9.62 -2.77
N VAL A 405 -0.09 -10.58 -3.65
CA VAL A 405 -0.47 -11.92 -3.21
C VAL A 405 0.73 -12.64 -2.60
N VAL A 406 1.92 -12.49 -3.18
CA VAL A 406 3.17 -13.04 -2.64
C VAL A 406 3.48 -12.44 -1.27
N ARG A 407 3.32 -11.12 -1.06
CA ARG A 407 3.49 -10.47 0.24
C ARG A 407 2.54 -11.06 1.29
N LEU A 408 1.28 -11.30 0.90
CA LEU A 408 0.26 -11.85 1.78
C LEU A 408 0.48 -13.33 2.13
N LEU A 409 0.83 -14.16 1.13
CA LEU A 409 0.93 -15.61 1.28
C LEU A 409 2.32 -16.10 1.67
N ARG A 410 3.39 -15.34 1.40
CA ARG A 410 4.76 -15.71 1.78
C ARG A 410 4.83 -16.11 3.25
N PRO A 411 4.30 -15.34 4.20
CA PRO A 411 4.39 -15.68 5.61
C PRO A 411 3.46 -16.84 6.03
N LEU A 412 2.74 -17.47 5.10
CA LEU A 412 1.83 -18.57 5.36
C LEU A 412 2.31 -19.86 4.69
N GLU A 413 2.93 -19.74 3.51
CA GLU A 413 3.34 -20.85 2.65
C GLU A 413 4.83 -20.85 2.29
N ALA A 414 5.63 -19.90 2.82
CA ALA A 414 7.08 -19.89 2.56
C ALA A 414 7.74 -21.20 2.95
N ARG A 415 8.79 -21.54 2.22
CA ARG A 415 9.61 -22.74 2.39
C ARG A 415 8.88 -24.06 2.08
N LEU A 416 7.63 -24.04 1.61
CA LEU A 416 6.97 -25.21 1.04
C LEU A 416 7.57 -25.55 -0.33
N GLN A 417 7.47 -26.82 -0.72
CA GLN A 417 7.98 -27.35 -1.98
C GLN A 417 6.90 -28.10 -2.75
N ASP A 418 6.84 -27.89 -4.07
CA ASP A 418 5.94 -28.65 -4.94
C ASP A 418 6.41 -30.09 -5.15
N GLY A 419 5.70 -30.85 -5.99
CA GLY A 419 6.04 -32.25 -6.29
C GLY A 419 7.40 -32.46 -6.95
N ARG A 420 8.05 -31.40 -7.47
CA ARG A 420 9.43 -31.41 -8.01
C ARG A 420 10.46 -30.89 -7.01
N GLY A 421 10.05 -30.47 -5.82
CA GLY A 421 10.90 -29.81 -4.85
C GLY A 421 11.03 -28.29 -5.06
N TRP A 422 10.27 -27.68 -5.97
CA TRP A 422 10.41 -26.24 -6.25
C TRP A 422 9.73 -25.41 -5.19
N THR A 423 10.41 -24.35 -4.74
CA THR A 423 9.86 -23.36 -3.82
C THR A 423 9.20 -22.21 -4.59
N ALA A 424 8.47 -21.34 -3.89
CA ALA A 424 7.89 -20.14 -4.50
C ALA A 424 8.98 -19.22 -5.12
N LEU A 425 10.16 -19.11 -4.49
CA LEU A 425 11.31 -18.41 -5.04
C LEU A 425 11.75 -18.98 -6.39
N MET A 426 11.81 -20.32 -6.53
CA MET A 426 12.20 -20.96 -7.79
C MET A 426 11.18 -20.69 -8.90
N HIS A 427 9.89 -20.65 -8.57
CA HIS A 427 8.82 -20.26 -9.49
C HIS A 427 8.91 -18.78 -9.88
N ALA A 428 9.19 -17.86 -8.93
CA ALA A 428 9.41 -16.44 -9.22
C ALA A 428 10.64 -16.22 -10.11
N VAL A 429 11.73 -16.94 -9.85
CA VAL A 429 12.95 -16.90 -10.68
C VAL A 429 12.64 -17.43 -12.08
N GLY A 430 11.99 -18.59 -12.19
CA GLY A 430 11.62 -19.20 -13.46
C GLY A 430 10.72 -18.32 -14.34
N GLY A 431 9.89 -17.47 -13.71
CA GLY A 431 9.04 -16.48 -14.39
C GLY A 431 9.69 -15.11 -14.59
N GLY A 432 10.93 -14.88 -14.14
CA GLY A 432 11.61 -13.60 -14.28
C GLY A 432 11.05 -12.46 -13.41
N HIS A 433 10.32 -12.76 -12.33
CA HIS A 433 9.58 -11.80 -11.53
C HIS A 433 10.45 -11.19 -10.41
N GLU A 434 11.16 -10.12 -10.72
CA GLU A 434 12.17 -9.47 -9.86
C GLU A 434 11.66 -9.12 -8.45
N GLU A 435 10.48 -8.52 -8.36
CA GLU A 435 9.93 -8.09 -7.07
C GLU A 435 9.56 -9.28 -6.18
N CYS A 436 8.94 -10.31 -6.77
CA CYS A 436 8.65 -11.57 -6.09
C CYS A 436 9.94 -12.28 -5.64
N VAL A 437 10.99 -12.27 -6.47
CA VAL A 437 12.31 -12.79 -6.09
C VAL A 437 12.87 -12.05 -4.88
N GLY A 438 12.80 -10.71 -4.87
CA GLY A 438 13.23 -9.89 -3.74
C GLY A 438 12.50 -10.22 -2.44
N LEU A 439 11.21 -10.54 -2.52
CA LEU A 439 10.41 -10.93 -1.36
C LEU A 439 10.71 -12.35 -0.87
N LEU A 440 11.13 -13.25 -1.75
CA LEU A 440 11.26 -14.68 -1.45
C LEU A 440 12.71 -15.14 -1.22
N LEU A 441 13.68 -14.20 -1.14
CA LEU A 441 15.13 -14.48 -1.01
C LEU A 441 15.54 -15.41 0.14
N LEU A 442 14.65 -15.67 1.10
CA LEU A 442 14.92 -16.49 2.27
C LEU A 442 14.65 -17.98 2.04
N GLU A 443 14.17 -18.33 0.85
CA GLU A 443 14.11 -19.71 0.37
C GLU A 443 15.39 -20.08 -0.42
N ARG A 444 16.37 -19.16 -0.52
CA ARG A 444 17.59 -19.35 -1.34
C ARG A 444 18.45 -20.53 -0.87
N ASP A 445 18.35 -20.91 0.40
CA ASP A 445 19.06 -22.06 0.98
C ASP A 445 18.43 -23.41 0.61
N LEU A 446 17.18 -23.42 0.13
CA LEU A 446 16.45 -24.63 -0.22
C LEU A 446 16.84 -25.15 -1.61
N LYS A 447 16.78 -26.47 -1.75
CA LYS A 447 17.15 -27.19 -2.96
C LYS A 447 15.98 -28.00 -3.47
N ASP A 448 15.83 -28.06 -4.80
CA ASP A 448 14.80 -28.88 -5.43
C ASP A 448 15.12 -30.39 -5.32
N GLY A 449 14.23 -31.23 -5.86
CA GLY A 449 14.40 -32.69 -5.86
C GLY A 449 15.64 -33.19 -6.61
N GLU A 450 16.27 -32.34 -7.44
CA GLU A 450 17.51 -32.60 -8.16
C GLU A 450 18.74 -31.99 -7.46
N GLY A 451 18.55 -31.31 -6.33
CA GLY A 451 19.61 -30.66 -5.56
C GLY A 451 20.01 -29.26 -6.04
N ARG A 452 19.23 -28.65 -6.95
CA ARG A 452 19.49 -27.32 -7.52
C ARG A 452 18.92 -26.21 -6.63
N THR A 453 19.63 -25.09 -6.56
CA THR A 453 19.21 -23.87 -5.87
C THR A 453 18.44 -22.93 -6.79
N ALA A 454 17.80 -21.89 -6.22
CA ALA A 454 17.18 -20.84 -7.02
C ALA A 454 18.17 -20.11 -7.95
N GLU A 455 19.46 -20.04 -7.57
CA GLU A 455 20.51 -19.49 -8.46
C GLU A 455 20.80 -20.42 -9.65
N ASP A 456 20.76 -21.74 -9.44
CA ASP A 456 20.89 -22.72 -10.52
C ASP A 456 19.72 -22.64 -11.51
N VAL A 457 18.51 -22.39 -11.01
CA VAL A 457 17.33 -22.11 -11.87
C VAL A 457 17.55 -20.83 -12.68
N ALA A 458 18.05 -19.76 -12.06
CA ALA A 458 18.34 -18.50 -12.74
C ALA A 458 19.38 -18.63 -13.87
N ASN A 459 20.34 -19.56 -13.73
CA ASN A 459 21.36 -19.81 -14.76
C ASN A 459 20.77 -20.36 -16.07
N GLY A 460 19.58 -20.96 -16.02
CA GLY A 460 18.83 -21.45 -17.18
C GLY A 460 17.96 -20.39 -17.88
N LEU A 461 17.86 -19.17 -17.34
CA LEU A 461 17.03 -18.09 -17.91
C LEU A 461 17.68 -17.44 -19.14
N PRO A 462 16.88 -16.80 -20.02
CA PRO A 462 17.39 -15.94 -21.07
C PRO A 462 18.33 -14.85 -20.54
N ASP A 463 19.28 -14.43 -21.38
CA ASP A 463 20.37 -13.52 -20.99
C ASP A 463 19.90 -12.19 -20.36
N GLY A 464 18.74 -11.68 -20.78
CA GLY A 464 18.12 -10.47 -20.23
C GLY A 464 17.63 -10.66 -18.79
N GLU A 465 16.80 -11.67 -18.57
CA GLU A 465 16.24 -11.99 -17.24
C GLU A 465 17.32 -12.45 -16.26
N ARG A 466 18.27 -13.28 -16.70
CA ARG A 466 19.39 -13.71 -15.87
C ARG A 466 20.19 -12.52 -15.34
N ARG A 467 20.46 -11.50 -16.17
CA ARG A 467 21.19 -10.30 -15.74
C ARG A 467 20.43 -9.47 -14.70
N ARG A 468 19.10 -9.53 -14.67
CA ARG A 468 18.26 -8.83 -13.69
C ARG A 468 18.08 -9.64 -12.40
N ILE A 469 17.84 -10.95 -12.50
CA ILE A 469 17.53 -11.83 -11.37
C ILE A 469 18.76 -12.28 -10.56
N THR A 470 19.88 -12.60 -11.22
CA THR A 470 21.08 -13.11 -10.53
C THR A 470 21.65 -12.13 -9.48
N PRO A 471 21.72 -10.80 -9.73
CA PRO A 471 22.11 -9.84 -8.70
C PRO A 471 21.19 -9.83 -7.48
N LEU A 472 19.88 -10.01 -7.68
CA LEU A 472 18.90 -10.06 -6.58
C LEU A 472 19.12 -11.28 -5.69
N LEU A 473 19.35 -12.44 -6.31
CA LEU A 473 19.68 -13.68 -5.59
C LEU A 473 21.00 -13.60 -4.85
N ARG A 474 21.95 -12.77 -5.28
CA ARG A 474 23.25 -12.56 -4.60
C ARG A 474 23.24 -11.45 -3.56
N LYS A 475 22.17 -10.64 -3.50
CA LYS A 475 22.02 -9.60 -2.47
C LYS A 475 21.95 -10.26 -1.09
N LYS A 476 22.85 -9.86 -0.19
CA LYS A 476 22.75 -10.24 1.22
C LYS A 476 21.67 -9.38 1.87
N VAL A 477 20.55 -10.00 2.26
CA VAL A 477 19.58 -9.36 3.15
C VAL A 477 20.24 -9.32 4.53
N HIS A 478 20.52 -8.11 5.05
CA HIS A 478 21.01 -7.96 6.40
C HIS A 478 19.81 -8.03 7.35
N LEU A 479 19.70 -9.14 8.07
CA LEU A 479 18.73 -9.33 9.15
C LEU A 479 19.51 -9.23 10.47
N PRO A 480 18.90 -8.67 11.53
CA PRO A 480 19.56 -8.60 12.83
C PRO A 480 19.80 -10.03 13.36
N ASP A 481 20.95 -10.21 14.01
CA ASP A 481 21.18 -11.42 14.79
C ASP A 481 20.23 -11.41 15.99
N LEU A 482 19.61 -12.55 16.26
CA LEU A 482 18.76 -12.73 17.42
C LEU A 482 19.60 -13.19 18.62
N PRO A 483 19.26 -12.78 19.85
CA PRO A 483 19.85 -13.32 21.08
C PRO A 483 19.74 -14.85 21.12
N ASP A 484 20.65 -15.51 21.84
CA ASP A 484 20.69 -16.97 21.96
C ASP A 484 19.36 -17.56 22.47
N GLU A 485 18.64 -16.82 23.32
CA GLU A 485 17.32 -17.16 23.85
C GLU A 485 16.22 -17.20 22.78
N LEU A 486 16.46 -16.61 21.61
CA LEU A 486 15.59 -16.56 20.45
C LEU A 486 16.13 -17.37 19.26
N SER A 487 17.22 -18.13 19.45
CA SER A 487 17.86 -18.95 18.39
C SER A 487 16.94 -19.98 17.71
N SER A 488 15.83 -20.37 18.37
CA SER A 488 14.78 -21.22 17.80
C SER A 488 13.96 -20.54 16.70
N PHE A 489 14.05 -19.21 16.58
CA PHE A 489 13.34 -18.43 15.58
C PHE A 489 14.29 -18.05 14.45
N GLN A 490 13.87 -18.33 13.22
CA GLN A 490 14.58 -17.92 12.03
C GLN A 490 13.86 -16.71 11.43
N LEU A 491 14.55 -15.58 11.30
CA LEU A 491 14.01 -14.42 10.61
C LEU A 491 13.84 -14.72 9.11
N THR A 492 12.64 -14.46 8.61
CA THR A 492 12.20 -14.65 7.23
C THR A 492 11.87 -13.31 6.57
N GLY A 493 12.51 -12.22 6.96
CA GLY A 493 12.44 -10.95 6.25
C GLY A 493 11.82 -9.81 7.04
N ARG A 494 11.97 -8.58 6.54
CA ARG A 494 11.39 -7.37 7.15
C ARG A 494 9.98 -7.14 6.62
N LEU A 495 9.01 -6.94 7.51
CA LEU A 495 7.62 -6.61 7.17
C LEU A 495 7.39 -5.10 7.12
N GLY A 496 8.02 -4.34 8.02
CA GLY A 496 7.88 -2.89 8.07
C GLY A 496 8.65 -2.27 9.22
N ARG A 497 8.74 -0.94 9.25
CA ARG A 497 9.29 -0.17 10.38
C ARG A 497 8.19 0.77 10.88
N GLY A 498 7.81 0.63 12.14
CA GLY A 498 6.86 1.51 12.82
C GLY A 498 7.58 2.51 13.73
N ALA A 499 6.82 3.38 14.39
CA ALA A 499 7.33 4.41 15.30
C ALA A 499 8.20 3.87 16.44
N PHE A 500 7.93 2.64 16.89
CA PHE A 500 8.60 2.02 18.04
C PHE A 500 9.57 0.90 17.65
N GLY A 501 9.84 0.72 16.35
CA GLY A 501 10.81 -0.29 15.92
C GLY A 501 10.45 -1.05 14.65
N THR A 502 11.22 -2.09 14.37
CA THR A 502 11.13 -2.84 13.11
C THR A 502 10.43 -4.17 13.31
N VAL A 503 9.49 -4.50 12.43
CA VAL A 503 8.79 -5.80 12.43
C VAL A 503 9.36 -6.69 11.33
N PHE A 504 9.69 -7.92 11.70
CA PHE A 504 10.18 -8.97 10.83
C PHE A 504 9.19 -10.13 10.82
N SER A 505 9.13 -10.87 9.71
CA SER A 505 8.54 -12.20 9.72
C SER A 505 9.59 -13.18 10.25
N ALA A 506 9.13 -14.19 10.96
CA ALA A 506 9.96 -15.23 11.53
C ALA A 506 9.26 -16.58 11.44
N TRP A 507 10.02 -17.66 11.55
CA TRP A 507 9.52 -19.02 11.61
C TRP A 507 10.19 -19.80 12.74
N SER A 508 9.44 -20.68 13.41
CA SER A 508 10.00 -21.70 14.31
C SER A 508 9.27 -23.03 14.14
N GLU A 509 9.92 -24.12 14.55
CA GLU A 509 9.30 -25.46 14.55
C GLU A 509 8.06 -25.52 15.45
N ASP A 510 8.11 -24.87 16.62
CA ASP A 510 7.07 -24.93 17.64
C ASP A 510 5.82 -24.09 17.32
N HIS A 511 5.99 -23.01 16.54
CA HIS A 511 4.91 -22.03 16.32
C HIS A 511 4.59 -21.80 14.84
N GLY A 512 5.41 -22.33 13.92
CA GLY A 512 5.32 -22.00 12.51
C GLY A 512 5.65 -20.53 12.27
N ASN A 513 4.90 -19.88 11.38
CA ASN A 513 5.12 -18.49 11.05
C ASN A 513 4.65 -17.55 12.17
N CYS A 514 5.46 -16.55 12.46
CA CYS A 514 5.23 -15.54 13.48
C CYS A 514 5.73 -14.18 13.01
N ALA A 515 5.33 -13.12 13.71
CA ALA A 515 5.88 -11.79 13.55
C ALA A 515 6.80 -11.48 14.73
N LEU A 516 7.97 -10.90 14.47
CA LEU A 516 8.95 -10.50 15.49
C LEU A 516 9.16 -8.99 15.41
N LYS A 517 8.76 -8.27 16.46
CA LYS A 517 8.95 -6.83 16.58
C LYS A 517 10.18 -6.55 17.45
N VAL A 518 11.12 -5.79 16.91
CA VAL A 518 12.34 -5.32 17.59
C VAL A 518 12.13 -3.86 17.98
N VAL A 519 12.19 -3.56 19.27
CA VAL A 519 11.97 -2.23 19.86
C VAL A 519 13.27 -1.76 20.49
N GLU A 520 13.88 -0.73 19.92
CA GLU A 520 15.10 -0.10 20.43
C GLU A 520 14.70 1.00 21.41
N TYR A 521 15.20 0.97 22.65
CA TYR A 521 14.88 1.94 23.69
C TYR A 521 16.12 2.58 24.35
N GLU A 522 17.32 2.33 23.82
CA GLU A 522 18.58 2.90 24.34
C GLU A 522 18.55 4.44 24.48
N GLU A 523 17.93 5.13 23.52
CA GLU A 523 17.81 6.60 23.49
C GLU A 523 16.53 7.16 24.17
N MET A 524 15.75 6.30 24.83
CA MET A 524 14.51 6.68 25.50
C MET A 524 14.74 7.15 26.95
N GLU A 525 13.85 8.00 27.43
CA GLU A 525 13.88 8.46 28.83
C GLU A 525 13.66 7.28 29.79
N ARG A 526 14.33 7.28 30.94
CA ARG A 526 14.22 6.17 31.92
C ARG A 526 12.78 5.88 32.35
N THR A 527 11.97 6.92 32.54
CA THR A 527 10.56 6.82 32.90
C THR A 527 9.73 6.06 31.86
N ILE A 528 10.05 6.26 30.58
CA ILE A 528 9.46 5.57 29.43
C ILE A 528 9.88 4.10 29.41
N VAL A 529 11.18 3.83 29.57
CA VAL A 529 11.73 2.47 29.62
C VAL A 529 11.13 1.66 30.78
N ASP A 530 10.97 2.28 31.94
CA ASP A 530 10.33 1.65 33.11
C ASP A 530 8.84 1.35 32.88
N SER A 531 8.16 2.14 32.05
CA SER A 531 6.79 1.86 31.64
C SER A 531 6.72 0.71 30.63
N LEU A 532 7.58 0.75 29.61
CA LEU A 532 7.69 -0.29 28.58
C LEU A 532 7.96 -1.66 29.21
N ARG A 533 8.92 -1.73 30.14
CA ARG A 533 9.26 -2.98 30.85
C ARG A 533 8.12 -3.50 31.72
N ARG A 534 7.37 -2.62 32.38
CA ARG A 534 6.18 -3.03 33.15
C ARG A 534 5.12 -3.65 32.25
N GLU A 535 4.88 -3.04 31.09
CA GLU A 535 3.91 -3.56 30.11
C GLU A 535 4.39 -4.90 29.53
N MET A 536 5.65 -5.00 29.11
CA MET A 536 6.28 -6.25 28.66
C MET A 536 6.22 -7.39 29.69
N GLY A 537 6.24 -7.07 30.99
CA GLY A 537 6.08 -8.07 32.04
C GLY A 537 4.65 -8.66 32.14
N THR A 538 3.64 -7.92 31.69
CA THR A 538 2.23 -8.35 31.73
C THR A 538 1.77 -9.05 30.45
N ILE A 539 2.28 -8.62 29.31
CA ILE A 539 1.88 -9.07 27.97
C ILE A 539 1.93 -10.61 27.78
N PRO A 540 2.99 -11.34 28.20
CA PRO A 540 3.07 -12.79 28.02
C PRO A 540 1.98 -13.60 28.73
N SER A 541 1.33 -13.01 29.74
CA SER A 541 0.27 -13.67 30.52
C SER A 541 -1.12 -13.53 29.91
N LEU A 542 -1.25 -12.79 28.81
CA LEU A 542 -2.54 -12.53 28.19
C LEU A 542 -2.92 -13.66 27.22
N GLU A 543 -4.08 -14.27 27.47
CA GLU A 543 -4.63 -15.31 26.60
C GLU A 543 -6.12 -15.07 26.37
N HIS A 544 -6.45 -14.57 25.18
CA HIS A 544 -7.83 -14.34 24.75
C HIS A 544 -7.91 -14.40 23.22
N PRO A 545 -8.97 -14.97 22.61
CA PRO A 545 -9.07 -15.12 21.15
C PRO A 545 -9.06 -13.81 20.35
N HIS A 546 -9.33 -12.68 20.99
CA HIS A 546 -9.39 -11.34 20.37
C HIS A 546 -8.34 -10.37 20.93
N VAL A 547 -7.27 -10.87 21.53
CA VAL A 547 -6.12 -10.08 21.99
C VAL A 547 -4.87 -10.76 21.46
N LEU A 548 -3.93 -9.98 20.90
CA LEU A 548 -2.76 -10.52 20.21
C LEU A 548 -1.93 -11.41 21.15
N ARG A 549 -1.72 -12.65 20.72
CA ARG A 549 -0.90 -13.60 21.46
C ARG A 549 0.57 -13.33 21.21
N TYR A 550 1.32 -13.20 22.30
CA TYR A 550 2.78 -13.13 22.28
C TYR A 550 3.33 -14.53 22.61
N HIS A 551 4.06 -15.12 21.67
CA HIS A 551 4.74 -16.39 21.88
C HIS A 551 5.94 -16.26 22.81
N ARG A 552 6.66 -15.13 22.72
CA ARG A 552 7.82 -14.84 23.53
C ARG A 552 8.06 -13.34 23.62
N VAL A 553 8.50 -12.87 24.77
CA VAL A 553 8.99 -11.51 24.98
C VAL A 553 10.36 -11.62 25.65
N HIS A 554 11.36 -10.98 25.08
CA HIS A 554 12.72 -10.96 25.59
C HIS A 554 13.19 -9.51 25.68
N ASP A 555 13.64 -9.11 26.86
CA ASP A 555 14.26 -7.81 27.10
C ASP A 555 15.77 -8.01 27.17
N ASP A 556 16.51 -7.22 26.40
CA ASP A 556 17.98 -7.16 26.39
C ASP A 556 18.43 -5.76 26.85
N PRO A 557 18.58 -5.55 28.17
CA PRO A 557 18.99 -4.28 28.75
C PRO A 557 20.38 -3.82 28.33
N ASP A 558 21.28 -4.77 28.02
CA ASP A 558 22.69 -4.46 27.72
C ASP A 558 22.80 -3.78 26.35
N ASN A 559 21.94 -4.18 25.41
CA ASN A 559 21.81 -3.57 24.08
C ASN A 559 20.62 -2.59 23.98
N GLY A 560 19.95 -2.28 25.10
CA GLY A 560 18.79 -1.39 25.12
C GLY A 560 17.68 -1.78 24.13
N THR A 561 17.43 -3.08 23.95
CA THR A 561 16.55 -3.60 22.89
C THR A 561 15.58 -4.65 23.43
N ALA A 562 14.32 -4.59 23.00
CA ALA A 562 13.28 -5.56 23.32
C ALA A 562 12.80 -6.31 22.06
N TYR A 563 12.55 -7.61 22.21
CA TYR A 563 12.11 -8.50 21.15
C TYR A 563 10.76 -9.11 21.51
N LEU A 564 9.75 -8.89 20.67
CA LEU A 564 8.39 -9.37 20.88
C LEU A 564 8.01 -10.31 19.73
N VAL A 565 7.94 -11.61 20.02
CA VAL A 565 7.48 -12.64 19.09
C VAL A 565 5.98 -12.83 19.27
N MET A 566 5.23 -12.61 18.20
CA MET A 566 3.78 -12.50 18.15
C MET A 566 3.18 -13.51 17.18
N GLU A 567 1.92 -13.89 17.39
CA GLU A 567 1.19 -14.69 16.41
C GLU A 567 1.14 -14.01 15.04
N TRP A 568 1.15 -14.80 13.97
CA TRP A 568 1.05 -14.29 12.62
C TRP A 568 -0.37 -13.77 12.33
N CYS A 569 -0.47 -12.56 11.79
CA CYS A 569 -1.72 -11.96 11.30
C CYS A 569 -1.60 -11.59 9.82
N SER A 570 -2.65 -11.83 9.05
CA SER A 570 -2.66 -11.70 7.58
C SER A 570 -2.96 -10.29 7.07
N GLY A 571 -3.26 -9.34 7.96
CA GLY A 571 -3.61 -7.97 7.60
C GLY A 571 -4.27 -7.25 8.76
N THR A 572 -4.82 -6.07 8.49
CA THR A 572 -5.50 -5.23 9.48
C THR A 572 -6.94 -4.93 9.07
N LEU A 573 -7.76 -4.49 10.03
CA LEU A 573 -9.10 -3.98 9.74
C LEU A 573 -9.04 -2.72 8.85
N LEU A 574 -7.97 -1.93 8.95
CA LEU A 574 -7.77 -0.77 8.07
C LEU A 574 -7.73 -1.18 6.60
N ASP A 575 -7.03 -2.27 6.29
CA ASP A 575 -6.93 -2.78 4.91
C ASP A 575 -8.30 -3.20 4.38
N GLU A 576 -9.13 -3.82 5.24
CA GLU A 576 -10.49 -4.22 4.89
C GLU A 576 -11.41 -3.01 4.65
N VAL A 577 -11.36 -2.01 5.54
CA VAL A 577 -12.18 -0.79 5.45
C VAL A 577 -11.84 -0.02 4.18
N ARG A 578 -10.54 0.21 3.91
CA ARG A 578 -10.08 0.92 2.71
C ARG A 578 -10.43 0.17 1.43
N GLY A 579 -10.11 -1.13 1.37
CA GLY A 579 -10.37 -1.94 0.18
C GLY A 579 -11.86 -1.99 -0.17
N ARG A 580 -12.75 -2.01 0.83
CA ARG A 580 -14.20 -1.91 0.62
C ARG A 580 -14.66 -0.55 0.12
N GLY A 581 -14.08 0.53 0.66
CA GLY A 581 -14.33 1.89 0.19
C GLY A 581 -14.01 2.05 -1.29
N GLU A 582 -12.85 1.56 -1.73
CA GLU A 582 -12.42 1.59 -3.14
C GLU A 582 -13.36 0.80 -4.07
N ARG A 583 -13.93 -0.31 -3.59
CA ARG A 583 -14.88 -1.12 -4.36
C ARG A 583 -16.33 -0.60 -4.31
N GLY A 584 -16.62 0.40 -3.48
CA GLY A 584 -17.99 0.83 -3.20
C GLY A 584 -18.84 -0.24 -2.53
N GLU A 585 -18.23 -1.12 -1.73
CA GLU A 585 -18.89 -2.24 -1.05
C GLU A 585 -19.05 -1.97 0.45
N PRO A 586 -20.14 -1.32 0.91
CA PRO A 586 -20.32 -1.00 2.32
C PRO A 586 -20.47 -2.26 3.19
N PHE A 587 -20.08 -2.17 4.47
CA PHE A 587 -20.32 -3.24 5.43
C PHE A 587 -21.81 -3.43 5.68
N ARG A 588 -22.24 -4.69 5.72
CA ARG A 588 -23.58 -5.09 6.16
C ARG A 588 -23.66 -5.06 7.68
N ASP A 589 -24.88 -4.87 8.20
CA ASP A 589 -25.11 -4.77 9.64
C ASP A 589 -24.60 -6.00 10.40
N GLU A 590 -24.77 -7.21 9.86
CA GLU A 590 -24.29 -8.43 10.51
C GLU A 590 -22.75 -8.47 10.62
N GLU A 591 -22.06 -7.90 9.64
CA GLU A 591 -20.61 -7.80 9.63
C GLU A 591 -20.12 -6.78 10.67
N VAL A 592 -20.74 -5.59 10.71
CA VAL A 592 -20.42 -4.57 11.72
C VAL A 592 -20.68 -5.10 13.12
N TRP A 593 -21.81 -5.76 13.35
CA TRP A 593 -22.14 -6.40 14.62
C TRP A 593 -21.10 -7.44 15.03
N ARG A 594 -20.67 -8.28 14.09
CA ARG A 594 -19.62 -9.28 14.34
C ARG A 594 -18.32 -8.60 14.77
N CYS A 595 -17.87 -7.59 14.03
CA CYS A 595 -16.62 -6.90 14.30
C CYS A 595 -16.65 -6.17 15.65
N LEU A 596 -17.72 -5.41 15.94
CA LEU A 596 -17.93 -4.76 17.24
C LEU A 596 -17.93 -5.75 18.39
N ARG A 597 -18.54 -6.93 18.22
CA ARG A 597 -18.55 -8.00 19.23
C ARG A 597 -17.16 -8.55 19.52
N GLU A 598 -16.38 -8.83 18.48
CA GLU A 598 -15.03 -9.38 18.61
C GLU A 598 -14.09 -8.37 19.30
N MET A 599 -14.11 -7.11 18.86
CA MET A 599 -13.34 -6.03 19.49
C MET A 599 -13.77 -5.77 20.95
N ALA A 600 -15.08 -5.68 21.22
CA ALA A 600 -15.59 -5.50 22.58
C ALA A 600 -15.23 -6.68 23.49
N SER A 601 -15.11 -7.90 22.95
CA SER A 601 -14.66 -9.08 23.71
C SER A 601 -13.21 -8.94 24.14
N GLY A 602 -12.33 -8.50 23.25
CA GLY A 602 -10.93 -8.22 23.58
C GLY A 602 -10.80 -7.09 24.60
N LEU A 603 -11.53 -5.98 24.40
CA LEU A 603 -11.51 -4.84 25.33
C LEU A 603 -12.02 -5.22 26.73
N ALA A 604 -13.12 -5.97 26.82
CA ALA A 604 -13.65 -6.42 28.11
C ALA A 604 -12.61 -7.25 28.88
N TYR A 605 -11.90 -8.15 28.19
CA TYR A 605 -10.84 -8.96 28.77
C TYR A 605 -9.65 -8.12 29.30
N LEU A 606 -9.24 -7.09 28.55
CA LEU A 606 -8.18 -6.16 28.95
C LEU A 606 -8.62 -5.30 30.15
N HIS A 607 -9.84 -4.74 30.08
CA HIS A 607 -10.40 -3.88 31.13
C HIS A 607 -10.57 -4.63 32.46
N GLU A 608 -10.97 -5.92 32.44
CA GLU A 608 -11.04 -6.78 33.62
C GLU A 608 -9.69 -6.99 34.32
N ARG A 609 -8.59 -6.78 33.60
CA ARG A 609 -7.21 -6.84 34.10
C ARG A 609 -6.62 -5.47 34.42
N GLY A 610 -7.43 -4.41 34.34
CA GLY A 610 -6.99 -3.04 34.59
C GLY A 610 -6.16 -2.43 33.46
N LEU A 611 -6.15 -3.04 32.27
CA LEU A 611 -5.43 -2.54 31.11
C LEU A 611 -6.38 -1.71 30.23
N VAL A 612 -5.92 -0.52 29.80
CA VAL A 612 -6.61 0.35 28.84
C VAL A 612 -5.81 0.31 27.54
N HIS A 613 -6.46 0.19 26.38
CA HIS A 613 -5.75 0.05 25.10
C HIS A 613 -5.10 1.36 24.62
N ARG A 614 -5.80 2.51 24.72
CA ARG A 614 -5.30 3.88 24.47
C ARG A 614 -4.89 4.26 23.03
N ASP A 615 -4.82 3.33 22.10
CA ASP A 615 -4.53 3.57 20.67
C ASP A 615 -5.36 2.64 19.78
N LEU A 616 -6.66 2.51 20.10
CA LEU A 616 -7.54 1.67 19.31
C LEU A 616 -7.90 2.39 17.99
N LYS A 617 -7.55 1.77 16.87
CA LYS A 617 -7.81 2.23 15.50
C LYS A 617 -7.79 1.02 14.55
N PRO A 618 -8.36 1.10 13.33
CA PRO A 618 -8.40 -0.03 12.40
C PRO A 618 -7.03 -0.63 12.09
N GLY A 619 -5.97 0.19 12.08
CA GLY A 619 -4.59 -0.27 11.86
C GLY A 619 -4.00 -1.09 13.00
N ASN A 620 -4.55 -1.00 14.21
CA ASN A 620 -4.12 -1.79 15.38
C ASN A 620 -5.07 -2.97 15.67
N ILE A 621 -5.98 -3.27 14.74
CA ILE A 621 -6.89 -4.42 14.81
C ILE A 621 -6.48 -5.38 13.72
N PHE A 622 -5.85 -6.47 14.11
CA PHE A 622 -5.28 -7.44 13.18
C PHE A 622 -6.27 -8.54 12.82
N LEU A 623 -6.12 -9.09 11.63
CA LEU A 623 -6.85 -10.26 11.14
C LEU A 623 -5.99 -11.50 11.35
N ALA A 624 -6.42 -12.41 12.22
CA ALA A 624 -5.74 -13.70 12.32
C ALA A 624 -6.07 -14.57 11.09
N PRO A 625 -5.30 -15.64 10.82
CA PRO A 625 -5.46 -16.46 9.60
C PRO A 625 -6.84 -17.11 9.43
N ASN A 626 -7.66 -17.20 10.48
CA ASN A 626 -9.01 -17.72 10.40
C ASN A 626 -10.08 -16.62 10.26
N GLY A 627 -9.68 -15.36 10.06
CA GLY A 627 -10.59 -14.22 9.86
C GLY A 627 -11.18 -13.62 11.15
N ARG A 628 -10.67 -13.99 12.33
CA ARG A 628 -11.02 -13.32 13.61
C ARG A 628 -10.26 -12.00 13.76
N LEU A 629 -10.91 -11.00 14.36
CA LEU A 629 -10.24 -9.77 14.77
C LEU A 629 -9.46 -9.95 16.06
N VAL A 630 -8.30 -9.32 16.14
CA VAL A 630 -7.35 -9.41 17.25
C VAL A 630 -6.85 -8.02 17.59
N LEU A 631 -7.01 -7.59 18.84
CA LEU A 631 -6.48 -6.31 19.32
C LEU A 631 -4.95 -6.40 19.48
N ALA A 632 -4.22 -5.50 18.83
CA ALA A 632 -2.76 -5.46 18.82
C ALA A 632 -2.25 -4.09 19.33
N ASP A 633 -0.96 -4.02 19.67
CA ASP A 633 -0.29 -2.79 20.14
C ASP A 633 -0.99 -2.10 21.33
N PHE A 634 -1.62 -2.90 22.20
CA PHE A 634 -2.15 -2.44 23.47
C PHE A 634 -1.00 -2.28 24.48
N GLY A 635 -0.90 -1.12 25.12
CA GLY A 635 0.08 -0.87 26.19
C GLY A 635 1.54 -1.07 25.77
N LEU A 636 2.05 -0.27 24.81
CA LEU A 636 3.48 -0.21 24.51
C LEU A 636 3.99 1.25 24.48
N VAL A 637 3.51 2.04 25.45
CA VAL A 637 3.89 3.43 25.77
C VAL A 637 3.57 4.51 24.72
N ARG A 638 2.47 5.26 24.97
CA ARG A 638 2.14 6.52 24.27
C ARG A 638 2.58 7.78 25.03
N ASP A 639 2.87 7.68 26.32
CA ASP A 639 3.24 8.84 27.17
C ASP A 639 4.59 9.46 26.74
N ALA A 640 5.46 8.66 26.11
CA ALA A 640 6.71 9.07 25.46
C ALA A 640 6.53 9.89 24.18
N ALA A 641 5.47 9.60 23.42
CA ALA A 641 5.26 10.12 22.08
C ALA A 641 4.70 11.55 22.07
N ARG A 642 4.23 12.07 23.22
CA ARG A 642 3.84 13.48 23.35
C ARG A 642 5.01 14.41 23.68
N SER A 643 6.15 13.89 24.16
CA SER A 643 7.33 14.72 24.54
C SER A 643 8.35 14.90 23.42
N ARG A 644 8.26 14.13 22.33
CA ARG A 644 9.05 14.32 21.12
C ARG A 644 8.12 14.42 19.91
N GLN A 645 8.26 15.49 19.14
CA GLN A 645 7.75 15.61 17.77
C GLN A 645 8.12 14.35 16.98
N MET A 646 7.21 13.37 16.91
CA MET A 646 7.31 12.23 16.02
C MET A 646 6.04 12.21 15.19
N SER A 647 6.20 12.11 13.88
CA SER A 647 5.14 12.14 12.88
C SER A 647 4.01 11.17 13.23
N THR A 648 2.91 11.71 13.74
CA THR A 648 1.66 10.97 13.83
C THR A 648 1.13 10.78 12.41
N VAL A 649 0.85 9.53 12.03
CA VAL A 649 0.21 9.23 10.75
C VAL A 649 -1.12 9.99 10.69
N ALA A 650 -1.32 10.80 9.64
CA ALA A 650 -2.52 11.61 9.44
C ALA A 650 -3.81 10.80 9.69
N GLY A 651 -4.74 11.37 10.45
CA GLY A 651 -6.03 10.74 10.80
C GLY A 651 -6.01 9.85 12.06
N THR A 652 -4.85 9.54 12.64
CA THR A 652 -4.75 8.71 13.87
C THR A 652 -5.43 9.37 15.08
N GLU A 653 -5.44 10.70 15.13
CA GLU A 653 -6.02 11.48 16.25
C GLU A 653 -7.55 11.47 16.24
N LEU A 654 -8.17 11.16 15.10
CA LEU A 654 -9.62 11.20 14.92
C LEU A 654 -10.38 10.07 15.64
N TYR A 655 -9.64 9.08 16.16
CA TYR A 655 -10.18 7.98 16.97
C TYR A 655 -10.12 8.28 18.47
N MET A 656 -9.47 9.36 18.89
CA MET A 656 -9.30 9.69 20.31
C MET A 656 -10.57 10.26 20.93
N ALA A 657 -10.79 9.94 22.20
CA ALA A 657 -11.91 10.46 22.97
C ALA A 657 -11.68 11.93 23.36
N PRO A 658 -12.74 12.77 23.43
CA PRO A 658 -12.62 14.19 23.71
C PRO A 658 -11.91 14.50 25.04
N GLU A 659 -12.14 13.70 26.09
CA GLU A 659 -11.54 13.89 27.41
C GLU A 659 -10.01 13.66 27.46
N LEU A 660 -9.40 13.13 26.39
CA LEU A 660 -7.95 13.01 26.29
C LEU A 660 -7.25 14.33 25.94
N TYR A 661 -8.04 15.34 25.53
CA TYR A 661 -7.58 16.68 25.20
C TYR A 661 -7.74 17.67 26.36
N ASP A 662 -8.32 17.22 27.49
CA ASP A 662 -8.39 18.03 28.71
C ASP A 662 -6.98 18.30 29.29
N PRO A 663 -6.77 19.41 30.03
CA PRO A 663 -5.48 19.76 30.64
C PRO A 663 -4.92 18.70 31.59
N GLU A 664 -5.81 17.91 32.21
CA GLU A 664 -5.47 16.76 33.05
C GLU A 664 -6.16 15.49 32.50
N PRO A 665 -5.62 14.87 31.43
CA PRO A 665 -6.29 13.78 30.75
C PRO A 665 -6.39 12.54 31.65
N GLN A 666 -7.61 12.03 31.83
CA GLN A 666 -7.87 10.82 32.61
C GLN A 666 -8.00 9.61 31.69
N TYR A 667 -6.91 8.86 31.56
CA TYR A 667 -6.92 7.59 30.83
C TYR A 667 -7.75 6.55 31.58
N SER A 668 -9.00 6.37 31.15
CA SER A 668 -9.99 5.48 31.76
C SER A 668 -10.60 4.53 30.72
N PHE A 669 -11.25 3.46 31.15
CA PHE A 669 -11.84 2.45 30.24
C PHE A 669 -12.79 3.02 29.15
N PRO A 670 -13.58 4.09 29.39
CA PRO A 670 -14.45 4.69 28.38
C PRO A 670 -13.75 5.26 27.13
N VAL A 671 -12.45 5.56 27.17
CA VAL A 671 -11.73 6.10 26.00
C VAL A 671 -11.63 5.06 24.88
N ASP A 672 -11.45 3.79 25.23
CA ASP A 672 -11.42 2.69 24.27
C ASP A 672 -12.81 2.44 23.65
N VAL A 673 -13.87 2.71 24.42
CA VAL A 673 -15.26 2.57 23.94
C VAL A 673 -15.60 3.67 22.92
N TRP A 674 -15.11 4.89 23.13
CA TRP A 674 -15.24 5.95 22.14
C TRP A 674 -14.57 5.56 20.82
N ALA A 675 -13.31 5.12 20.88
CA ALA A 675 -12.55 4.69 19.71
C ALA A 675 -13.25 3.54 18.97
N LEU A 676 -13.83 2.57 19.71
CA LEU A 676 -14.66 1.51 19.14
C LEU A 676 -15.92 2.06 18.44
N GLY A 677 -16.52 3.12 18.98
CA GLY A 677 -17.62 3.85 18.35
C GLY A 677 -17.22 4.52 17.04
N VAL A 678 -16.06 5.16 17.00
CA VAL A 678 -15.52 5.79 15.78
C VAL A 678 -15.31 4.73 14.69
N ILE A 679 -14.69 3.59 15.02
CA ILE A 679 -14.50 2.47 14.10
C ILE A 679 -15.86 1.94 13.60
N GLY A 680 -16.83 1.77 14.50
CA GLY A 680 -18.18 1.33 14.12
C GLY A 680 -18.88 2.29 13.16
N TYR A 681 -18.73 3.61 13.39
CA TYR A 681 -19.26 4.65 12.52
C TYR A 681 -18.61 4.61 11.13
N GLU A 682 -17.28 4.52 11.09
CA GLU A 682 -16.51 4.44 9.84
C GLU A 682 -16.90 3.21 9.03
N MET A 683 -17.06 2.05 9.67
CA MET A 683 -17.54 0.84 8.98
C MET A 683 -18.96 1.01 8.41
N CYS A 684 -19.84 1.77 9.08
CA CYS A 684 -21.21 1.97 8.62
C CYS A 684 -21.31 2.97 7.46
N THR A 685 -20.46 3.99 7.44
CA THR A 685 -20.60 5.16 6.55
C THR A 685 -19.49 5.29 5.51
N GLY A 686 -18.37 4.60 5.70
CA GLY A 686 -17.15 4.75 4.91
C GLY A 686 -16.36 6.02 5.24
N MET A 687 -16.80 6.82 6.21
CA MET A 687 -16.18 8.10 6.59
C MET A 687 -15.99 8.18 8.10
N LEU A 688 -15.01 8.95 8.55
CA LEU A 688 -14.87 9.25 9.97
C LEU A 688 -16.00 10.19 10.44
N PRO A 689 -16.44 10.08 11.71
CA PRO A 689 -17.50 10.93 12.26
C PRO A 689 -17.09 12.40 12.40
N PHE A 690 -15.78 12.68 12.45
CA PHE A 690 -15.24 14.02 12.61
C PHE A 690 -14.10 14.22 11.60
N SER A 691 -14.02 15.42 11.02
CA SER A 691 -13.02 15.78 10.01
C SER A 691 -11.67 16.18 10.61
N ASN A 692 -11.65 16.64 11.86
CA ASN A 692 -10.46 17.08 12.59
C ASN A 692 -10.63 16.91 14.11
N VAL A 693 -9.55 17.14 14.88
CA VAL A 693 -9.55 17.02 16.35
C VAL A 693 -10.44 18.04 17.04
N ILE A 694 -10.61 19.24 16.48
CA ILE A 694 -11.44 20.30 17.08
C ILE A 694 -12.92 19.90 17.01
N ALA A 695 -13.36 19.32 15.90
CA ALA A 695 -14.70 18.78 15.74
C ALA A 695 -15.04 17.70 16.80
N ILE A 696 -14.03 16.93 17.26
CA ILE A 696 -14.18 15.98 18.37
C ILE A 696 -14.48 16.70 19.69
N ALA A 697 -14.07 17.94 19.90
CA ALA A 697 -14.41 18.71 21.09
C ALA A 697 -15.76 19.44 20.95
N VAL A 698 -15.99 20.10 19.80
CA VAL A 698 -17.07 21.10 19.67
C VAL A 698 -18.33 20.61 18.96
N GLU A 699 -18.23 19.62 18.07
CA GLU A 699 -19.38 19.13 17.29
C GLU A 699 -20.06 17.94 17.97
N GLU A 700 -21.38 17.84 17.84
CA GLU A 700 -22.09 16.63 18.26
C GLU A 700 -21.82 15.48 17.28
N PRO A 701 -21.71 14.22 17.77
CA PRO A 701 -21.47 13.08 16.90
C PRO A 701 -22.58 12.94 15.84
N PRO A 702 -22.22 12.78 14.55
CA PRO A 702 -23.21 12.63 13.49
C PRO A 702 -24.07 11.39 13.67
N VAL A 703 -25.34 11.49 13.24
CA VAL A 703 -26.31 10.40 13.33
C VAL A 703 -26.15 9.45 12.14
N ILE A 704 -26.10 8.15 12.41
CA ILE A 704 -26.15 7.12 11.37
C ILE A 704 -27.63 6.90 11.00
N GLU A 705 -28.01 7.27 9.78
CA GLU A 705 -29.35 7.02 9.26
C GLU A 705 -29.54 5.54 8.90
N GLU A 706 -30.78 5.04 9.02
CA GLU A 706 -31.23 3.74 8.47
C GLU A 706 -30.54 2.45 8.96
N ARG A 707 -29.95 2.41 10.17
CA ARG A 707 -29.34 1.18 10.77
C ARG A 707 -29.86 0.79 12.16
N GLY A 708 -31.08 1.20 12.51
CA GLY A 708 -31.83 0.70 13.67
C GLY A 708 -31.04 0.64 15.00
N GLU A 709 -31.00 -0.54 15.63
CA GLU A 709 -30.31 -0.74 16.92
C GLU A 709 -28.78 -0.59 16.84
N LEU A 710 -28.18 -0.84 15.67
CA LEU A 710 -26.74 -0.71 15.46
C LEU A 710 -26.32 0.76 15.55
N ALA A 711 -27.05 1.65 14.86
CA ALA A 711 -26.87 3.10 14.95
C ALA A 711 -27.03 3.60 16.39
N ALA A 712 -28.05 3.11 17.11
CA ALA A 712 -28.29 3.49 18.50
C ALA A 712 -27.17 3.05 19.44
N LEU A 713 -26.54 1.89 19.21
CA LEU A 713 -25.37 1.46 19.98
C LEU A 713 -24.16 2.34 19.68
N ILE A 714 -23.85 2.58 18.39
CA ILE A 714 -22.70 3.40 17.97
C ILE A 714 -22.82 4.82 18.53
N SER A 715 -24.00 5.43 18.42
CA SER A 715 -24.27 6.76 19.00
C SER A 715 -24.02 6.80 20.52
N ARG A 716 -24.37 5.74 21.26
CA ARG A 716 -24.06 5.66 22.70
C ARG A 716 -22.57 5.50 23.00
N MET A 717 -21.83 4.80 22.14
CA MET A 717 -20.36 4.69 22.26
C MET A 717 -19.69 6.05 22.01
N LEU A 718 -20.25 6.86 21.11
CA LEU A 718 -19.79 8.23 20.78
C LEU A 718 -20.35 9.32 21.72
N SER A 719 -20.87 8.99 22.89
CA SER A 719 -21.30 10.01 23.87
C SER A 719 -20.10 10.84 24.34
N LYS A 720 -20.20 12.19 24.28
CA LYS A 720 -19.16 13.09 24.83
C LYS A 720 -18.95 12.86 26.32
N ASP A 721 -20.02 12.62 27.06
CA ASP A 721 -19.99 12.23 28.48
C ASP A 721 -19.49 10.77 28.62
N PRO A 722 -18.30 10.53 29.21
CA PRO A 722 -17.70 9.19 29.32
C PRO A 722 -18.55 8.23 30.15
N GLU A 723 -19.29 8.71 31.15
CA GLU A 723 -20.12 7.89 32.05
C GLU A 723 -21.37 7.33 31.36
N ARG A 724 -21.78 7.94 30.24
CA ARG A 724 -22.92 7.46 29.43
C ARG A 724 -22.53 6.36 28.44
N ARG A 725 -21.23 6.21 28.17
CA ARG A 725 -20.73 5.17 27.25
C ARG A 725 -20.93 3.78 27.87
N PRO A 726 -21.39 2.79 27.11
CA PRO A 726 -21.53 1.43 27.64
C PRO A 726 -20.14 0.82 27.91
N ALA A 727 -19.98 0.08 29.01
CA ALA A 727 -18.76 -0.69 29.20
C ALA A 727 -18.65 -1.80 28.13
N ALA A 728 -17.42 -2.19 27.75
CA ALA A 728 -17.18 -3.22 26.73
C ALA A 728 -17.93 -4.54 27.00
N ARG A 729 -18.01 -4.96 28.28
CA ARG A 729 -18.79 -6.13 28.71
C ARG A 729 -20.30 -6.03 28.46
N ASP A 730 -20.85 -4.82 28.50
CA ASP A 730 -22.28 -4.58 28.34
C ASP A 730 -22.66 -4.50 26.85
N ILE A 731 -21.72 -4.05 26.00
CA ILE A 731 -21.80 -4.20 24.54
C ILE A 731 -21.98 -5.69 24.19
N LEU A 732 -21.15 -6.58 24.74
CA LEU A 732 -21.23 -8.02 24.50
C LEU A 732 -22.59 -8.64 24.89
N LYS A 733 -23.15 -8.23 26.03
CA LYS A 733 -24.45 -8.73 26.50
C LYS A 733 -25.58 -8.31 25.56
N ARG A 734 -25.53 -7.07 25.06
CA ARG A 734 -26.55 -6.52 24.16
C ARG A 734 -26.51 -7.19 22.79
N ILE A 735 -25.32 -7.47 22.26
CA ILE A 735 -25.14 -8.17 20.98
C ILE A 735 -25.70 -9.61 21.05
N LYS A 736 -25.56 -10.29 22.19
CA LYS A 736 -26.14 -11.64 22.38
C LYS A 736 -27.67 -11.66 22.41
N GLN A 737 -28.33 -10.54 22.68
CA GLN A 737 -29.79 -10.45 22.75
C GLN A 737 -30.41 -10.09 21.40
N GLY A 738 -29.70 -9.38 20.52
CA GLY A 738 -30.17 -9.01 19.17
C GLY A 738 -30.16 -10.15 18.15
N SER A 739 -29.27 -11.14 18.26
CA SER A 739 -29.19 -12.28 17.31
C SER A 739 -30.26 -13.37 17.52
N ILE A 740 -31.31 -13.13 18.31
CA ILE A 740 -32.43 -14.06 18.51
C ILE A 740 -33.69 -13.60 17.74
N GLY A 741 -33.62 -12.48 17.03
CA GLY A 741 -34.74 -11.94 16.26
C GLY A 741 -34.41 -11.72 14.79
N GLU A 742 -34.23 -12.81 14.04
CA GLU A 742 -34.62 -12.94 12.62
C GLU A 742 -34.66 -14.41 12.19
#